data_AF-A0A3R7F9L4-F1
#
_entry.id   AF-A0A3R7F9L4-F1
#
_cell.length_a   1.000
_cell.length_b   1.000
_cell.length_c   1.000
_cell.angle_alpha   90.00
_cell.angle_beta   90.00
_cell.angle_gamma   90.00
#
_symmetry.space_group_name_H-M   'P 1'
#
loop_
_entity.id
_entity.type
_entity.pdbx_description
1 polymer ?
#
loop_
_entity_poly.entity_id
_entity_poly.type
_entity_poly.pdbx_seq_one_letter_code
_entity_poly.pdbx_strand_id
1 'polypeptide(L)'
;MATSHPFLLDSLLALTALHLAFLNPDDKRPWMEVALKYQNQACSVFSRVLVELSPENCGPAFLCAVFILLCATAYPCVAGDAHPFDPLAQVLETRRLLVGCAFLYHHLNRHPGQLKEWLRFPNDVKREENITSQGTWNSKLVPLRSALLDSLRQVAAIMNDASEPHRAAYQDTWDFLHDAISLWPLGGPRGGIISWPVHIGEDYIALLKQGDWIARILFLHYGVAPVAFFYFKYLGRIERFIPVDNAQTGPSYNNVRTSEGYVLGHTTTLCDGKRGAVASESAICSRHGIDILELGGNAADALVATVLCVGVIGMYHSGIGGGGFMLVRAPNGSFEFIDFRETAPAAAFEEMFNNTSSTIGGLASGVPGELRGLEHLHKKYGSLPWSVLVQPAIRTAREGFPVGRDLVKYMNSAVGNGKDFLVENPTWALDFAPNGTRVGLGDIMTRRRYADTLETIANKGPDAFYSGPIAETMINALQAANGTMTLEDLRNYTVAIRNVSQIDYRGYQVTSTSAPSSGTVAMSILKILSTYDDFFTPDNVNLSTHRLDEAMRFGYGERTNLGDPLFVPGLDEYQENMLKQSTIDEIRRKISDVRTQNVSAYDPQGIESLNEYEHPLSSVEIFANKPSSGTSHVVVADHTGLAISLVTTINTLFGSQVMVPETGVIMNNEMDDFSVPGKSNSFGYIPSAANYIRPGKRPLSSITPAIVTRPDGKLFFLAGSAGGSRIITATVQNIIHVIDQGLSAAEALAQPRLHDQLIPNQVSFEYSYDNSTVDFMKSRGHNVTWVAPGQSTAQAIRVLPNGTFDAAGEPRQLDSGGFSI
;
A
#
# COMPACT_ATOMS: atom_id res chain seq x y z
N MET A 1 -1.37 13.10 30.54
CA MET A 1 -0.10 12.93 29.81
C MET A 1 -0.23 11.93 28.67
N ALA A 2 -0.60 10.66 28.91
CA ALA A 2 -0.85 9.69 27.84
C ALA A 2 -1.99 10.10 26.89
N THR A 3 -3.04 10.74 27.43
CA THR A 3 -4.13 11.34 26.63
C THR A 3 -3.69 12.47 25.71
N SER A 4 -2.55 13.11 26.00
CA SER A 4 -1.99 14.21 25.22
C SER A 4 -0.84 13.76 24.32
N HIS A 5 -0.40 12.50 24.45
CA HIS A 5 0.77 11.94 23.75
C HIS A 5 0.42 10.51 23.30
N PRO A 6 -0.13 10.33 22.08
CA PRO A 6 -0.65 9.04 21.61
C PRO A 6 0.33 7.88 21.71
N PHE A 7 1.62 8.11 21.44
CA PHE A 7 2.66 7.08 21.56
C PHE A 7 2.85 6.54 22.99
N LEU A 8 2.61 7.38 24.00
CA LEU A 8 2.64 6.96 25.40
C LEU A 8 1.40 6.15 25.75
N LEU A 9 0.27 6.44 25.12
CA LEU A 9 -0.95 5.63 25.25
C LEU A 9 -0.78 4.25 24.62
N ASP A 10 -0.20 4.17 23.42
CA ASP A 10 0.07 2.89 22.74
C ASP A 10 1.00 2.00 23.57
N SER A 11 2.07 2.57 24.14
CA SER A 11 2.98 1.80 25.00
C SER A 11 2.32 1.33 26.31
N LEU A 12 1.38 2.10 26.87
CA LEU A 12 0.56 1.69 28.02
C LEU A 12 -0.43 0.59 27.66
N LEU A 13 -1.08 0.67 26.50
CA LEU A 13 -2.00 -0.36 26.01
C LEU A 13 -1.27 -1.68 25.74
N ALA A 14 -0.06 -1.61 25.18
CA ALA A 14 0.81 -2.77 25.00
C ALA A 14 1.13 -3.45 26.34
N LEU A 15 1.54 -2.67 27.36
CA LEU A 15 1.86 -3.19 28.68
C LEU A 15 0.61 -3.76 29.38
N THR A 16 -0.54 -3.10 29.23
CA THR A 16 -1.81 -3.54 29.82
C THR A 16 -2.27 -4.86 29.20
N ALA A 17 -2.21 -4.98 27.88
CA ALA A 17 -2.53 -6.23 27.20
C ALA A 17 -1.57 -7.35 27.60
N LEU A 18 -0.28 -7.06 27.76
CA LEU A 18 0.69 -8.04 28.24
C LEU A 18 0.43 -8.46 29.69
N HIS A 19 -0.01 -7.52 30.54
CA HIS A 19 -0.44 -7.83 31.90
C HIS A 19 -1.70 -8.70 31.92
N LEU A 20 -2.67 -8.44 31.05
CA LEU A 20 -3.87 -9.26 30.90
C LEU A 20 -3.54 -10.67 30.39
N ALA A 21 -2.57 -10.80 29.47
CA ALA A 21 -2.05 -12.09 29.03
C ALA A 21 -1.40 -12.86 30.20
N PHE A 22 -0.69 -12.17 31.10
CA PHE A 22 -0.11 -12.78 32.29
C PHE A 22 -1.16 -13.22 33.31
N LEU A 23 -2.21 -12.43 33.51
CA LEU A 23 -3.29 -12.75 34.45
C LEU A 23 -4.22 -13.86 33.94
N ASN A 24 -4.31 -14.06 32.62
CA ASN A 24 -5.21 -15.03 31.98
C ASN A 24 -4.41 -16.07 31.17
N PRO A 25 -3.64 -16.98 31.82
CA PRO A 25 -2.76 -17.90 31.12
C PRO A 25 -3.47 -18.86 30.16
N ASP A 26 -4.75 -19.18 30.40
CA ASP A 26 -5.57 -20.06 29.56
C ASP A 26 -6.12 -19.37 28.29
N ASP A 27 -6.15 -18.02 28.27
CA ASP A 27 -6.65 -17.20 27.16
C ASP A 27 -5.69 -16.03 26.85
N LYS A 28 -4.39 -16.32 26.91
CA LYS A 28 -3.36 -15.29 26.77
C LYS A 28 -3.09 -14.85 25.33
N ARG A 29 -3.46 -15.67 24.33
CA ARG A 29 -3.11 -15.44 22.91
C ARG A 29 -3.70 -14.13 22.34
N PRO A 30 -5.00 -13.81 22.52
CA PRO A 30 -5.57 -12.56 22.02
C PRO A 30 -4.91 -11.33 22.67
N TRP A 31 -4.63 -11.42 23.98
CA TRP A 31 -3.95 -10.35 24.72
C TRP A 31 -2.49 -10.17 24.29
N MET A 32 -1.81 -11.25 23.92
CA MET A 32 -0.45 -11.19 23.36
C MET A 32 -0.42 -10.54 21.98
N GLU A 33 -1.41 -10.80 21.13
CA GLU A 33 -1.54 -10.17 19.81
C GLU A 33 -1.84 -8.66 19.94
N VAL A 34 -2.71 -8.28 20.88
CA VAL A 34 -2.97 -6.88 21.22
C VAL A 34 -1.71 -6.21 21.78
N ALA A 35 -0.97 -6.89 22.65
CA ALA A 35 0.30 -6.37 23.18
C ALA A 35 1.31 -6.07 22.07
N LEU A 36 1.49 -7.00 21.12
CA LEU A 36 2.38 -6.83 19.98
C LEU A 36 1.95 -5.69 19.05
N LYS A 37 0.66 -5.61 18.73
CA LYS A 37 0.10 -4.56 17.88
C LYS A 37 0.41 -3.17 18.42
N TYR A 38 0.12 -2.95 19.70
CA TYR A 38 0.34 -1.65 20.33
C TYR A 38 1.82 -1.38 20.61
N GLN A 39 2.63 -2.42 20.87
CA GLN A 39 4.09 -2.26 21.01
C GLN A 39 4.73 -1.82 19.70
N ASN A 40 4.34 -2.41 18.56
CA ASN A 40 4.84 -2.02 17.24
C ASN A 40 4.44 -0.58 16.87
N GLN A 41 3.20 -0.19 17.19
CA GLN A 41 2.75 1.19 17.02
C GLN A 41 3.56 2.17 17.87
N ALA A 42 3.75 1.84 19.16
CA ALA A 42 4.57 2.65 20.06
C ALA A 42 6.01 2.80 19.56
N CYS A 43 6.65 1.73 19.08
CA CYS A 43 8.02 1.78 18.53
C CYS A 43 8.14 2.65 17.28
N SER A 44 7.19 2.51 16.35
CA SER A 44 7.17 3.28 15.10
C SER A 44 6.98 4.78 15.36
N VAL A 45 6.08 5.15 16.26
CA VAL A 45 5.82 6.56 16.60
C VAL A 45 6.96 7.13 17.45
N PHE A 46 7.50 6.37 18.41
CA PHE A 46 8.64 6.79 19.23
C PHE A 46 9.87 7.14 18.38
N SER A 47 10.14 6.38 17.31
CA SER A 47 11.23 6.67 16.37
C SER A 47 11.10 8.05 15.70
N ARG A 48 9.87 8.53 15.45
CA ARG A 48 9.62 9.88 14.91
C ARG A 48 9.75 10.96 15.98
N VAL A 49 9.27 10.68 17.20
CA VAL A 49 9.40 11.60 18.35
C VAL A 49 10.88 11.85 18.70
N LEU A 50 11.74 10.85 18.52
CA LEU A 50 13.19 11.01 18.73
C LEU A 50 13.85 11.97 17.72
N VAL A 51 13.31 12.11 16.51
CA VAL A 51 13.80 13.04 15.48
C VAL A 51 13.37 14.47 15.79
N GLU A 52 12.18 14.65 16.37
CA GLU A 52 11.56 15.94 16.69
C GLU A 52 11.54 16.21 18.21
N LEU A 53 12.58 15.74 18.91
CA LEU A 53 12.61 15.79 20.36
C LEU A 53 12.63 17.24 20.86
N SER A 54 11.68 17.59 21.73
CA SER A 54 11.50 18.91 22.30
C SER A 54 11.42 18.85 23.83
N PRO A 55 11.64 19.98 24.53
CA PRO A 55 11.45 20.04 25.99
C PRO A 55 10.04 19.62 26.45
N GLU A 56 9.02 19.79 25.61
CA GLU A 56 7.61 19.51 25.93
C GLU A 56 7.28 18.01 25.81
N ASN A 57 7.93 17.30 24.87
CA ASN A 57 7.67 15.87 24.64
C ASN A 57 8.73 14.94 25.26
N CYS A 58 9.80 15.49 25.85
CA CYS A 58 10.91 14.70 26.40
C CYS A 58 10.51 13.76 27.56
N GLY A 59 9.64 14.20 28.46
CA GLY A 59 9.15 13.40 29.58
C GLY A 59 8.24 12.24 29.13
N PRO A 60 7.22 12.50 28.30
CA PRO A 60 6.43 11.45 27.66
C PRO A 60 7.27 10.48 26.82
N ALA A 61 8.25 10.97 26.07
CA ALA A 61 9.19 10.15 25.28
C ALA A 61 10.00 9.21 26.19
N PHE A 62 10.50 9.71 27.33
CA PHE A 62 11.20 8.91 28.32
C PHE A 62 10.33 7.77 28.88
N LEU A 63 9.06 8.05 29.21
CA LEU A 63 8.17 7.02 29.73
C LEU A 63 7.77 5.99 28.67
N CYS A 64 7.60 6.41 27.42
CA CYS A 64 7.34 5.50 26.30
C CYS A 64 8.50 4.52 26.09
N ALA A 65 9.75 5.03 26.13
CA ALA A 65 10.95 4.20 26.05
C ALA A 65 10.99 3.12 27.14
N VAL A 66 10.65 3.49 28.38
CA VAL A 66 10.55 2.55 29.50
C VAL A 66 9.50 1.48 29.24
N PHE A 67 8.29 1.85 28.81
CA PHE A 67 7.22 0.90 28.55
C PHE A 67 7.49 -0.03 27.38
N ILE A 68 8.08 0.46 26.29
CA ILE A 68 8.48 -0.39 25.15
C ILE A 68 9.48 -1.45 25.59
N LEU A 69 10.47 -1.08 26.40
CA LEU A 69 11.46 -2.03 26.89
C LEU A 69 10.88 -3.00 27.92
N LEU A 70 9.98 -2.54 28.78
CA LEU A 70 9.23 -3.42 29.69
C LEU A 70 8.43 -4.46 28.92
N CYS A 71 7.76 -4.07 27.83
CA CYS A 71 7.04 -5.02 26.98
C CYS A 71 8.00 -6.01 26.32
N ALA A 72 9.12 -5.55 25.76
CA ALA A 72 10.12 -6.41 25.13
C ALA A 72 10.73 -7.45 26.09
N THR A 73 10.95 -7.07 27.36
CA THR A 73 11.52 -7.96 28.38
C THR A 73 10.49 -8.89 29.02
N ALA A 74 9.26 -8.41 29.23
CA ALA A 74 8.18 -9.22 29.81
C ALA A 74 7.57 -10.19 28.79
N TYR A 75 7.60 -9.88 27.50
CA TYR A 75 6.95 -10.69 26.46
C TYR A 75 7.41 -12.14 26.44
N PRO A 76 8.72 -12.47 26.44
CA PRO A 76 9.20 -13.86 26.50
C PRO A 76 8.74 -14.59 27.77
N CYS A 77 8.67 -13.87 28.89
CA CYS A 77 8.26 -14.44 30.18
C CYS A 77 6.77 -14.81 30.21
N VAL A 78 5.93 -14.03 29.54
CA VAL A 78 4.47 -14.25 29.46
C VAL A 78 4.11 -15.26 28.35
N ALA A 79 4.86 -15.23 27.24
CA ALA A 79 4.68 -16.13 26.11
C ALA A 79 4.92 -17.60 26.50
N GLY A 80 6.01 -17.89 27.22
CA GLY A 80 6.33 -19.25 27.66
C GLY A 80 6.69 -20.23 26.55
N ASP A 81 6.97 -19.75 25.32
CA ASP A 81 7.28 -20.59 24.16
C ASP A 81 8.73 -21.11 24.20
N ALA A 82 8.90 -22.39 23.83
CA ALA A 82 10.19 -23.10 23.86
C ALA A 82 11.02 -22.97 22.57
N HIS A 83 10.53 -22.31 21.51
CA HIS A 83 11.24 -22.13 20.24
C HIS A 83 11.26 -20.65 19.81
N PRO A 84 12.40 -20.12 19.35
CA PRO A 84 12.68 -18.69 19.37
C PRO A 84 12.12 -18.02 18.12
N PHE A 85 11.03 -17.28 18.30
CA PHE A 85 10.99 -15.83 18.13
C PHE A 85 12.26 -15.24 17.48
N ASP A 86 12.14 -14.57 16.32
CA ASP A 86 13.26 -13.97 15.58
C ASP A 86 14.08 -13.01 16.47
N PRO A 87 15.23 -13.47 17.00
CA PRO A 87 16.04 -12.67 17.91
C PRO A 87 16.71 -11.53 17.15
N LEU A 88 16.87 -11.64 15.84
CA LEU A 88 17.56 -10.66 15.01
C LEU A 88 16.68 -9.43 14.77
N ALA A 89 15.38 -9.62 14.49
CA ALA A 89 14.41 -8.52 14.40
C ALA A 89 14.32 -7.74 15.71
N GLN A 90 14.31 -8.42 16.85
CA GLN A 90 14.34 -7.76 18.16
C GLN A 90 15.69 -7.18 18.53
N VAL A 91 16.81 -7.78 18.14
CA VAL A 91 18.16 -7.19 18.34
C VAL A 91 18.31 -5.93 17.49
N LEU A 92 17.74 -5.87 16.29
CA LEU A 92 17.77 -4.70 15.41
C LEU A 92 16.85 -3.58 15.91
N GLU A 93 15.65 -3.90 16.38
CA GLU A 93 14.74 -2.94 17.01
C GLU A 93 15.26 -2.45 18.37
N THR A 94 15.80 -3.35 19.19
CA THR A 94 16.50 -2.99 20.44
C THR A 94 17.73 -2.13 20.15
N ARG A 95 18.51 -2.42 19.10
CA ARG A 95 19.67 -1.61 18.68
C ARG A 95 19.27 -0.18 18.31
N ARG A 96 18.15 0.01 17.60
CA ARG A 96 17.62 1.34 17.25
C ARG A 96 17.07 2.07 18.46
N LEU A 97 16.34 1.36 19.32
CA LEU A 97 15.76 1.89 20.57
C LEU A 97 16.86 2.35 21.54
N LEU A 98 17.94 1.58 21.69
CA LEU A 98 19.06 1.88 22.58
C LEU A 98 19.80 3.16 22.20
N VAL A 99 20.04 3.36 20.91
CA VAL A 99 20.68 4.59 20.40
C VAL A 99 19.75 5.80 20.58
N GLY A 100 18.44 5.60 20.36
CA GLY A 100 17.42 6.62 20.58
C GLY A 100 17.26 7.03 22.05
N CYS A 101 17.24 6.06 22.96
CA CYS A 101 17.16 6.29 24.41
C CYS A 101 18.41 7.01 24.93
N ALA A 102 19.61 6.59 24.52
CA ALA A 102 20.84 7.27 24.90
C ALA A 102 20.91 8.72 24.40
N PHE A 103 20.40 8.98 23.19
CA PHE A 103 20.29 10.33 22.64
C PHE A 103 19.29 11.19 23.43
N LEU A 104 18.14 10.62 23.80
CA LEU A 104 17.14 11.25 24.67
C LEU A 104 17.74 11.61 26.04
N TYR A 105 18.45 10.68 26.68
CA TYR A 105 19.09 10.91 27.99
C TYR A 105 20.18 11.99 27.95
N HIS A 106 20.94 12.04 26.86
CA HIS A 106 21.90 13.12 26.62
C HIS A 106 21.23 14.49 26.51
N HIS A 107 20.12 14.56 25.77
CA HIS A 107 19.33 15.79 25.63
C HIS A 107 18.71 16.22 26.96
N LEU A 108 18.24 15.27 27.78
CA LEU A 108 17.76 15.55 29.14
C LEU A 108 18.84 16.14 30.06
N ASN A 109 20.12 15.77 29.87
CA ASN A 109 21.22 16.39 30.61
C ASN A 109 21.44 17.86 30.20
N ARG A 110 21.32 18.17 28.90
CA ARG A 110 21.50 19.51 28.32
C ARG A 110 20.30 20.45 28.53
N HIS A 111 19.10 19.93 28.78
CA HIS A 111 17.87 20.70 29.04
C HIS A 111 17.25 20.30 30.39
N PRO A 112 17.72 20.89 31.51
CA PRO A 112 17.52 20.38 32.87
C PRO A 112 16.12 20.65 33.47
N GLY A 113 15.04 20.55 32.69
CA GLY A 113 13.67 20.76 33.15
C GLY A 113 13.19 19.77 34.23
N GLN A 114 11.90 19.82 34.55
CA GLN A 114 11.21 19.07 35.64
C GLN A 114 11.62 17.59 35.82
N LEU A 115 12.08 16.89 34.77
CA LEU A 115 12.58 15.52 34.86
C LEU A 115 13.86 15.37 35.71
N LYS A 116 14.75 16.38 35.73
CA LYS A 116 16.00 16.35 36.53
C LYS A 116 15.73 16.49 38.02
N GLU A 117 14.61 17.12 38.40
CA GLU A 117 14.14 17.17 39.79
C GLU A 117 13.58 15.83 40.24
N TRP A 118 12.87 15.09 39.38
CA TRP A 118 12.33 13.76 39.72
C TRP A 118 13.41 12.71 39.99
N LEU A 119 14.59 12.89 39.39
CA LEU A 119 15.72 11.96 39.49
C LEU A 119 16.77 12.39 40.53
N ARG A 120 16.67 13.61 41.07
CA ARG A 120 17.45 14.07 42.22
C ARG A 120 16.68 13.72 43.49
N PHE A 121 17.23 12.81 44.29
CA PHE A 121 16.74 12.67 45.65
C PHE A 121 17.00 14.00 46.40
N PRO A 122 15.97 14.63 46.99
CA PRO A 122 16.17 15.88 47.71
C PRO A 122 17.14 15.63 48.87
N ASN A 123 18.19 16.47 48.95
CA ASN A 123 19.18 16.46 50.03
C ASN A 123 18.56 16.66 51.43
N ASP A 124 17.26 16.97 51.49
CA ASP A 124 16.51 17.27 52.72
C ASP A 124 15.81 16.04 53.34
N VAL A 125 15.93 14.85 52.76
CA VAL A 125 15.76 13.64 53.58
C VAL A 125 16.96 13.60 54.51
N LYS A 126 16.81 14.21 55.68
CA LYS A 126 17.83 14.27 56.74
C LYS A 126 18.64 12.98 56.70
N ARG A 127 19.94 13.11 56.43
CA ARG A 127 20.95 12.16 56.93
C ARG A 127 20.85 12.21 58.45
N GLU A 128 19.80 11.65 59.02
CA GLU A 128 19.77 11.39 60.44
C GLU A 128 20.86 10.36 60.67
N GLU A 129 21.90 10.82 61.35
CA GLU A 129 23.07 10.11 61.82
C GLU A 129 22.74 8.92 62.77
N ASN A 130 21.49 8.46 62.78
CA ASN A 130 20.95 7.35 63.57
C ASN A 130 20.42 6.18 62.73
N ILE A 131 20.89 5.98 61.49
CA ILE A 131 20.78 4.67 60.80
C ILE A 131 22.07 3.87 61.04
N THR A 132 22.54 3.89 62.28
CA THR A 132 23.24 2.75 62.85
C THR A 132 22.26 2.13 63.85
N SER A 133 22.06 0.82 63.73
CA SER A 133 21.16 -0.04 64.50
C SER A 133 19.67 -0.13 64.06
N GLN A 134 19.35 -1.29 63.47
CA GLN A 134 18.06 -2.00 63.59
C GLN A 134 16.77 -1.41 62.95
N GLY A 135 16.87 -0.64 61.86
CA GLY A 135 15.76 -0.50 60.92
C GLY A 135 15.84 -1.60 59.84
N THR A 136 15.03 -2.66 59.95
CA THR A 136 14.99 -3.76 58.98
C THR A 136 14.52 -3.27 57.61
N TRP A 137 15.46 -2.83 56.76
CA TRP A 137 15.22 -2.75 55.32
C TRP A 137 14.98 -4.16 54.79
N ASN A 138 13.99 -4.27 53.89
CA ASN A 138 13.49 -5.52 53.34
C ASN A 138 14.63 -6.51 53.07
N SER A 139 14.66 -7.63 53.81
CA SER A 139 15.69 -8.67 53.72
C SER A 139 15.89 -9.21 52.30
N LYS A 140 14.95 -8.92 51.38
CA LYS A 140 15.01 -9.25 49.96
C LYS A 140 15.88 -8.30 49.10
N LEU A 141 16.29 -7.12 49.59
CA LEU A 141 17.10 -6.15 48.82
C LEU A 141 18.61 -6.32 49.04
N VAL A 142 19.03 -6.88 50.17
CA VAL A 142 20.44 -7.15 50.48
C VAL A 142 21.07 -8.14 49.49
N PRO A 143 20.42 -9.27 49.13
CA PRO A 143 20.96 -10.19 48.12
C PRO A 143 21.09 -9.54 46.73
N LEU A 144 20.12 -8.70 46.35
CA LEU A 144 20.11 -8.01 45.06
C LEU A 144 21.22 -6.96 44.97
N ARG A 145 21.41 -6.14 46.02
CA ARG A 145 22.51 -5.18 46.09
C ARG A 145 23.87 -5.88 46.03
N SER A 146 24.04 -7.00 46.76
CA SER A 146 25.27 -7.79 46.69
C SER A 146 25.52 -8.33 45.29
N ALA A 147 24.50 -8.95 44.66
CA ALA A 147 24.60 -9.51 43.32
C ALA A 147 24.93 -8.44 42.26
N LEU A 148 24.35 -7.24 42.37
CA LEU A 148 24.65 -6.12 41.47
C LEU A 148 26.08 -5.61 41.63
N LEU A 149 26.59 -5.50 42.86
CA LEU A 149 27.98 -5.12 43.11
C LEU A 149 28.96 -6.18 42.62
N ASP A 150 28.67 -7.46 42.84
CA ASP A 150 29.52 -8.57 42.38
C ASP A 150 29.53 -8.65 40.86
N SER A 151 28.38 -8.46 40.21
CA SER A 151 28.26 -8.34 38.76
C SER A 151 29.05 -7.14 38.21
N LEU A 152 28.97 -5.97 38.87
CA LEU A 152 29.67 -4.77 38.42
C LEU A 152 31.19 -4.91 38.52
N ARG A 153 31.69 -5.65 39.53
CA ARG A 153 33.12 -5.99 39.64
C ARG A 153 33.60 -6.91 38.52
N GLN A 154 32.78 -7.86 38.07
CA GLN A 154 33.13 -8.74 36.95
C GLN A 154 33.26 -7.95 35.64
N VAL A 155 32.40 -6.96 35.42
CA VAL A 155 32.46 -6.09 34.23
C VAL A 155 33.66 -5.15 34.28
N ALA A 156 34.14 -4.76 35.46
CA ALA A 156 35.35 -3.94 35.62
C ALA A 156 36.59 -4.61 34.99
N ALA A 157 36.71 -5.94 35.10
CA ALA A 157 37.83 -6.68 34.51
C ALA A 157 37.84 -6.58 32.98
N ILE A 158 36.66 -6.66 32.35
CA ILE A 158 36.48 -6.56 30.89
C ILE A 158 36.78 -5.13 30.41
N MET A 159 36.41 -4.12 31.19
CA MET A 159 36.67 -2.72 30.88
C MET A 159 38.16 -2.34 30.97
N ASN A 160 38.88 -2.91 31.94
CA ASN A 160 40.31 -2.64 32.13
C ASN A 160 41.17 -3.10 30.94
N ASP A 161 40.67 -4.06 30.14
CA ASP A 161 41.32 -4.54 28.92
C ASP A 161 41.01 -3.68 27.67
N ALA A 162 40.09 -2.71 27.75
CA ALA A 162 39.75 -1.84 26.61
C ALA A 162 40.88 -0.84 26.28
N SER A 163 41.05 -0.46 25.01
CA SER A 163 42.00 0.57 24.59
C SER A 163 41.50 1.99 24.90
N GLU A 164 42.40 2.94 25.16
CA GLU A 164 42.03 4.37 25.15
C GLU A 164 41.58 4.80 23.75
N PRO A 165 40.51 5.62 23.59
CA PRO A 165 39.76 6.37 24.60
C PRO A 165 38.53 5.67 25.20
N HIS A 166 38.26 4.41 24.83
CA HIS A 166 37.06 3.68 25.29
C HIS A 166 37.12 3.40 26.81
N ARG A 167 38.31 3.08 27.31
CA ARG A 167 38.56 2.82 28.74
C ARG A 167 38.17 4.01 29.62
N ALA A 168 38.55 5.23 29.25
CA ALA A 168 38.17 6.45 29.97
C ALA A 168 36.63 6.64 30.03
N ALA A 169 35.94 6.41 28.92
CA ALA A 169 34.47 6.52 28.85
C ALA A 169 33.75 5.48 29.70
N TYR A 170 34.29 4.26 29.80
CA TYR A 170 33.74 3.23 30.69
C TYR A 170 34.01 3.54 32.17
N GLN A 171 35.20 4.03 32.52
CA GLN A 171 35.59 4.25 33.92
C GLN A 171 34.63 5.23 34.64
N ASP A 172 34.28 6.36 34.01
CA ASP A 172 33.33 7.33 34.57
C ASP A 172 31.93 6.71 34.81
N THR A 173 31.50 5.87 33.88
CA THR A 173 30.25 5.08 33.98
C THR A 173 30.30 4.12 35.18
N TRP A 174 31.41 3.42 35.34
CA TRP A 174 31.57 2.44 36.41
C TRP A 174 31.61 3.10 37.78
N ASP A 175 32.32 4.22 37.93
CA ASP A 175 32.39 4.99 39.16
C ASP A 175 30.98 5.46 39.58
N PHE A 176 30.18 5.94 38.63
CA PHE A 176 28.78 6.29 38.88
C PHE A 176 27.97 5.10 39.40
N LEU A 177 27.98 3.99 38.67
CA LEU A 177 27.16 2.82 38.97
C LEU A 177 27.57 2.20 40.29
N HIS A 178 28.86 2.14 40.57
CA HIS A 178 29.40 1.61 41.81
C HIS A 178 28.93 2.44 43.02
N ASP A 179 29.02 3.76 42.95
CA ASP A 179 28.52 4.66 44.00
C ASP A 179 27.01 4.51 44.19
N ALA A 180 26.26 4.49 43.08
CA ALA A 180 24.80 4.47 43.09
C ALA A 180 24.23 3.14 43.63
N ILE A 181 24.88 2.00 43.32
CA ILE A 181 24.52 0.67 43.86
C ILE A 181 25.00 0.53 45.31
N SER A 182 26.19 1.05 45.62
CA SER A 182 26.74 0.99 46.99
C SER A 182 25.92 1.79 47.98
N LEU A 183 25.26 2.85 47.53
CA LEU A 183 24.37 3.67 48.36
C LEU A 183 22.88 3.35 48.14
N TRP A 184 22.56 2.32 47.34
CA TRP A 184 21.19 1.84 47.14
C TRP A 184 20.54 1.45 48.47
N PRO A 185 19.29 1.89 48.78
CA PRO A 185 18.34 2.62 47.90
C PRO A 185 18.39 4.13 48.05
N LEU A 186 19.17 4.65 48.99
CA LEU A 186 19.21 6.07 49.37
C LEU A 186 19.88 6.94 48.29
N GLY A 187 20.69 6.32 47.42
CA GLY A 187 21.40 6.99 46.33
C GLY A 187 22.59 7.83 46.82
N GLY A 188 23.43 8.25 45.88
CA GLY A 188 24.57 9.14 46.14
C GLY A 188 24.27 10.61 45.83
N PRO A 189 25.26 11.51 45.96
CA PRO A 189 25.14 12.92 45.58
C PRO A 189 24.79 13.14 44.10
N ARG A 190 25.10 12.14 43.26
CA ARG A 190 24.74 12.08 41.84
C ARG A 190 23.39 11.35 41.60
N GLY A 191 22.61 11.09 42.66
CA GLY A 191 21.35 10.34 42.62
C GLY A 191 21.52 8.82 42.81
N GLY A 192 20.40 8.09 42.73
CA GLY A 192 20.40 6.62 42.79
C GLY A 192 20.72 5.97 41.44
N ILE A 193 20.75 4.64 41.36
CA ILE A 193 21.11 3.94 40.12
C ILE A 193 20.26 4.35 38.91
N ILE A 194 19.00 4.74 39.17
CA ILE A 194 18.00 5.18 38.19
C ILE A 194 18.38 6.53 37.54
N SER A 195 19.23 7.34 38.19
CA SER A 195 19.70 8.60 37.59
C SER A 195 20.91 8.39 36.68
N TRP A 196 21.54 7.21 36.61
CA TRP A 196 22.71 7.02 35.75
C TRP A 196 22.53 7.51 34.31
N PRO A 197 21.39 7.24 33.64
CA PRO A 197 21.24 7.66 32.24
C PRO A 197 21.42 9.16 32.02
N VAL A 198 21.08 10.03 32.99
CA VAL A 198 21.29 11.49 32.86
C VAL A 198 22.74 11.94 33.11
N HIS A 199 23.61 11.01 33.52
CA HIS A 199 25.04 11.24 33.75
C HIS A 199 25.92 10.67 32.63
N ILE A 200 25.33 10.14 31.55
CA ILE A 200 26.07 9.61 30.42
C ILE A 200 26.75 10.77 29.65
N GLY A 201 28.07 10.70 29.51
CA GLY A 201 28.87 11.66 28.76
C GLY A 201 28.84 11.46 27.24
N GLU A 202 29.31 12.46 26.48
CA GLU A 202 29.33 12.47 25.01
C GLU A 202 30.15 11.32 24.42
N ASP A 203 31.27 11.01 25.05
CA ASP A 203 32.17 9.94 24.60
C ASP A 203 31.48 8.57 24.69
N TYR A 204 30.74 8.32 25.77
CA TYR A 204 29.99 7.07 25.92
C TYR A 204 28.85 6.94 24.90
N ILE A 205 28.20 8.05 24.53
CA ILE A 205 27.17 8.08 23.49
C ILE A 205 27.77 7.80 22.12
N ALA A 206 28.98 8.31 21.85
CA ALA A 206 29.70 8.00 20.62
C ALA A 206 29.97 6.49 20.50
N LEU A 207 30.36 5.82 21.59
CA LEU A 207 30.53 4.36 21.64
C LEU A 207 29.23 3.61 21.35
N LEU A 208 28.11 4.03 21.95
CA LEU A 208 26.79 3.44 21.67
C LEU A 208 26.38 3.57 20.20
N LYS A 209 26.64 4.73 19.58
CA LYS A 209 26.36 5.00 18.16
C LYS A 209 27.22 4.15 17.22
N GLN A 210 28.49 3.99 17.54
CA GLN A 210 29.43 3.13 16.80
C GLN A 210 29.15 1.64 17.01
N GLY A 211 28.34 1.32 18.02
CA GLY A 211 27.85 -0.01 18.30
C GLY A 211 28.76 -0.85 19.15
N ASP A 212 29.55 -0.19 20.00
CA ASP A 212 30.39 -0.82 20.99
C ASP A 212 29.60 -1.73 21.93
N TRP A 213 30.04 -2.97 22.06
CA TRP A 213 29.29 -4.02 22.74
C TRP A 213 29.36 -3.89 24.28
N ILE A 214 30.49 -3.41 24.84
CA ILE A 214 30.65 -3.18 26.29
C ILE A 214 29.75 -2.03 26.73
N ALA A 215 29.75 -0.92 25.98
CA ALA A 215 28.86 0.22 26.23
C ALA A 215 27.38 -0.19 26.24
N ARG A 216 26.98 -1.09 25.33
CA ARG A 216 25.60 -1.60 25.26
C ARG A 216 25.24 -2.49 26.44
N ILE A 217 26.13 -3.39 26.86
CA ILE A 217 25.90 -4.27 28.01
C ILE A 217 25.74 -3.46 29.29
N LEU A 218 26.67 -2.53 29.54
CA LEU A 218 26.64 -1.64 30.70
C LEU A 218 25.35 -0.82 30.74
N PHE A 219 24.96 -0.24 29.60
CA PHE A 219 23.73 0.54 29.46
C PHE A 219 22.48 -0.30 29.77
N LEU A 220 22.35 -1.49 29.17
CA LEU A 220 21.21 -2.39 29.37
C LEU A 220 21.09 -2.90 30.81
N HIS A 221 22.18 -3.42 31.36
CA HIS A 221 22.17 -4.14 32.64
C HIS A 221 22.10 -3.21 33.85
N TYR A 222 22.76 -2.06 33.80
CA TYR A 222 22.85 -1.16 34.96
C TYR A 222 22.10 0.16 34.77
N GLY A 223 21.79 0.54 33.53
CA GLY A 223 21.00 1.73 33.23
C GLY A 223 19.51 1.46 33.19
N VAL A 224 19.08 0.31 32.66
CA VAL A 224 17.66 0.11 32.37
C VAL A 224 16.97 -1.00 33.17
N ALA A 225 17.63 -2.14 33.40
CA ALA A 225 17.06 -3.21 34.24
C ALA A 225 16.70 -2.76 35.68
N PRO A 226 17.49 -1.90 36.36
CA PRO A 226 17.17 -1.42 37.71
C PRO A 226 15.95 -0.49 37.75
N VAL A 227 15.71 0.28 36.69
CA VAL A 227 14.55 1.20 36.54
C VAL A 227 13.25 0.40 36.44
N ALA A 228 13.26 -0.66 35.63
CA ALA A 228 12.16 -1.61 35.52
C ALA A 228 11.83 -2.25 36.88
N PHE A 229 12.84 -2.70 37.62
CA PHE A 229 12.66 -3.42 38.88
C PHE A 229 12.11 -2.53 40.01
N PHE A 230 12.45 -1.24 40.03
CA PHE A 230 11.98 -0.29 41.03
C PHE A 230 10.48 0.03 40.86
N TYR A 231 10.02 0.19 39.62
CA TYR A 231 8.62 0.48 39.30
C TYR A 231 7.66 -0.68 39.65
N PHE A 232 8.07 -1.94 39.43
CA PHE A 232 7.23 -3.11 39.69
C PHE A 232 6.92 -3.37 41.18
N LYS A 233 7.75 -2.89 42.10
CA LYS A 233 7.63 -3.28 43.52
C LYS A 233 7.07 -2.19 44.44
N TYR A 234 7.10 -0.92 44.04
CA TYR A 234 6.75 0.21 44.92
C TYR A 234 5.42 0.91 44.61
N LEU A 235 4.79 0.69 43.43
CA LEU A 235 3.49 1.28 43.09
C LEU A 235 2.26 0.39 43.37
N GLY A 236 2.43 -0.82 43.92
CA GLY A 236 1.34 -1.68 44.41
C GLY A 236 0.63 -1.17 45.68
N ARG A 237 0.60 0.15 45.93
CA ARG A 237 0.00 0.78 47.12
C ARG A 237 -0.73 2.09 46.85
N ILE A 238 -1.33 2.24 45.66
CA ILE A 238 -2.35 3.27 45.42
C ILE A 238 -3.64 2.56 44.98
N GLU A 239 -4.24 1.82 45.90
CA GLU A 239 -5.68 1.55 45.88
C GLU A 239 -6.29 2.32 47.05
N ARG A 240 -7.03 3.38 46.74
CA ARG A 240 -8.25 3.84 47.44
C ARG A 240 -8.66 5.20 46.89
N PHE A 241 -9.96 5.31 46.61
CA PHE A 241 -10.75 6.46 46.18
C PHE A 241 -11.17 6.46 44.70
N ILE A 242 -12.21 5.68 44.40
CA ILE A 242 -13.55 6.15 43.97
C ILE A 242 -14.50 4.93 44.11
N PRO A 243 -15.64 5.04 44.83
CA PRO A 243 -16.55 3.92 45.06
C PRO A 243 -17.46 3.66 43.86
N VAL A 244 -17.65 2.38 43.53
CA VAL A 244 -18.72 1.89 42.66
C VAL A 244 -19.85 1.42 43.58
N ASP A 245 -21.01 2.08 43.51
CA ASP A 245 -22.24 1.55 44.10
C ASP A 245 -23.09 0.84 43.03
N ASN A 246 -23.42 -0.39 43.41
CA ASN A 246 -24.29 -1.44 42.89
C ASN A 246 -25.44 -1.16 41.90
N ALA A 247 -25.63 -2.23 41.08
CA ALA A 247 -26.88 -2.81 40.55
C ALA A 247 -27.54 -2.09 39.35
N GLN A 248 -28.03 -2.75 38.29
CA GLN A 248 -28.80 -4.00 38.23
C GLN A 248 -28.65 -4.73 36.87
N THR A 249 -29.08 -5.98 36.91
CA THR A 249 -29.17 -7.07 35.93
C THR A 249 -30.02 -6.84 34.66
N GLY A 250 -29.45 -7.23 33.50
CA GLY A 250 -30.08 -7.90 32.33
C GLY A 250 -30.92 -7.07 31.34
N PRO A 251 -31.31 -7.61 30.15
CA PRO A 251 -30.94 -8.90 29.54
C PRO A 251 -30.46 -8.81 28.07
N SER A 252 -29.99 -9.97 27.58
CA SER A 252 -29.62 -10.33 26.20
C SER A 252 -30.60 -9.91 25.10
N TYR A 253 -30.07 -9.48 23.95
CA TYR A 253 -30.80 -9.43 22.68
C TYR A 253 -30.10 -10.28 21.61
N ASN A 254 -30.62 -11.49 21.38
CA ASN A 254 -30.60 -12.16 20.09
C ASN A 254 -32.02 -12.05 19.52
N ASN A 255 -32.17 -11.51 18.30
CA ASN A 255 -33.10 -11.94 17.25
C ASN A 255 -33.35 -10.78 16.26
N VAL A 256 -32.81 -10.91 15.06
CA VAL A 256 -33.51 -10.45 13.85
C VAL A 256 -33.79 -11.71 13.04
N ARG A 257 -35.07 -12.09 12.98
CA ARG A 257 -35.59 -13.09 12.05
C ARG A 257 -35.73 -12.42 10.69
N THR A 258 -35.12 -12.97 9.65
CA THR A 258 -35.62 -12.87 8.28
C THR A 258 -36.43 -14.12 7.99
N SER A 259 -37.69 -13.92 7.61
CA SER A 259 -38.59 -14.94 7.10
C SER A 259 -38.43 -15.03 5.59
N GLU A 260 -37.60 -15.96 5.12
CA GLU A 260 -37.77 -16.74 3.88
C GLU A 260 -36.52 -17.63 3.72
N GLY A 261 -36.75 -18.94 3.69
CA GLY A 261 -35.71 -19.94 3.83
C GLY A 261 -34.84 -20.06 2.58
N TYR A 262 -33.54 -19.82 2.75
CA TYR A 262 -32.51 -20.49 1.97
C TYR A 262 -31.69 -21.36 2.92
N VAL A 263 -31.77 -22.68 2.71
CA VAL A 263 -30.90 -23.65 3.37
C VAL A 263 -29.55 -23.57 2.69
N LEU A 264 -28.58 -22.88 3.29
CA LEU A 264 -27.18 -22.95 2.86
C LEU A 264 -26.64 -24.33 3.23
N GLY A 265 -26.28 -25.09 2.20
CA GLY A 265 -25.70 -26.43 2.30
C GLY A 265 -24.33 -26.43 2.99
N HIS A 266 -23.97 -27.60 3.53
CA HIS A 266 -22.73 -27.91 4.22
C HIS A 266 -21.48 -27.21 3.64
N THR A 267 -20.94 -26.24 4.38
CA THR A 267 -19.58 -25.74 4.19
C THR A 267 -18.60 -26.76 4.75
N THR A 268 -17.91 -27.47 3.86
CA THR A 268 -16.66 -28.16 4.16
C THR A 268 -15.71 -27.13 4.79
N THR A 269 -15.32 -27.32 6.04
CA THR A 269 -14.45 -26.39 6.76
C THR A 269 -13.03 -26.45 6.17
N LEU A 270 -12.77 -25.62 5.17
CA LEU A 270 -11.42 -25.32 4.70
C LEU A 270 -10.63 -24.64 5.83
N CYS A 271 -9.34 -24.95 5.95
CA CYS A 271 -8.45 -24.28 6.91
C CYS A 271 -8.30 -22.79 6.57
N ASP A 272 -7.99 -21.96 7.57
CA ASP A 272 -7.75 -20.52 7.41
C ASP A 272 -6.79 -20.20 6.25
N GLY A 273 -7.14 -19.21 5.45
CA GLY A 273 -6.40 -18.70 4.30
C GLY A 273 -6.55 -19.52 3.02
N LYS A 274 -7.44 -20.53 2.98
CA LYS A 274 -7.66 -21.39 1.80
C LYS A 274 -8.98 -21.19 1.07
N ARG A 275 -9.91 -20.41 1.60
CA ARG A 275 -11.25 -20.21 1.02
C ARG A 275 -11.22 -19.17 -0.10
N GLY A 276 -10.46 -18.10 0.07
CA GLY A 276 -10.27 -17.09 -0.96
C GLY A 276 -9.47 -15.88 -0.49
N ALA A 277 -9.22 -14.96 -1.41
CA ALA A 277 -8.44 -13.77 -1.19
C ALA A 277 -8.89 -12.60 -2.05
N VAL A 278 -8.70 -11.39 -1.52
CA VAL A 278 -9.04 -10.11 -2.16
C VAL A 278 -7.89 -9.14 -1.92
N ALA A 279 -7.42 -8.45 -2.96
CA ALA A 279 -6.53 -7.30 -2.83
C ALA A 279 -6.97 -6.16 -3.74
N SER A 280 -6.95 -4.95 -3.19
CA SER A 280 -7.38 -3.71 -3.83
C SER A 280 -6.65 -2.52 -3.24
N GLU A 281 -6.79 -1.36 -3.89
CA GLU A 281 -6.25 -0.10 -3.40
C GLU A 281 -6.83 0.40 -2.07
N SER A 282 -7.90 -0.23 -1.57
CA SER A 282 -8.51 0.13 -0.30
C SER A 282 -8.67 -1.09 0.59
N ALA A 283 -8.01 -1.08 1.74
CA ALA A 283 -8.15 -2.12 2.76
C ALA A 283 -9.60 -2.24 3.26
N ILE A 284 -10.38 -1.15 3.25
CA ILE A 284 -11.81 -1.19 3.59
C ILE A 284 -12.57 -1.98 2.52
N CYS A 285 -12.33 -1.71 1.24
CA CYS A 285 -13.02 -2.39 0.16
C CYS A 285 -12.59 -3.85 0.01
N SER A 286 -11.31 -4.16 0.22
CA SER A 286 -10.84 -5.55 0.25
C SER A 286 -11.50 -6.34 1.38
N ARG A 287 -11.73 -5.74 2.56
CA ARG A 287 -12.48 -6.38 3.65
C ARG A 287 -13.93 -6.64 3.28
N HIS A 288 -14.61 -5.71 2.61
CA HIS A 288 -15.97 -5.99 2.10
C HIS A 288 -15.98 -7.19 1.14
N GLY A 289 -14.97 -7.33 0.30
CA GLY A 289 -14.81 -8.53 -0.54
C GLY A 289 -14.63 -9.81 0.28
N ILE A 290 -13.84 -9.76 1.36
CA ILE A 290 -13.69 -10.87 2.30
C ILE A 290 -15.01 -11.21 2.98
N ASP A 291 -15.75 -10.22 3.49
CA ASP A 291 -17.05 -10.41 4.13
C ASP A 291 -18.03 -11.12 3.18
N ILE A 292 -17.99 -10.82 1.88
CA ILE A 292 -18.80 -11.51 0.86
C ILE A 292 -18.37 -12.98 0.69
N LEU A 293 -17.07 -13.28 0.70
CA LEU A 293 -16.58 -14.67 0.68
C LEU A 293 -16.96 -15.42 1.98
N GLU A 294 -16.98 -14.75 3.13
CA GLU A 294 -17.43 -15.31 4.41
C GLU A 294 -18.94 -15.62 4.40
N LEU A 295 -19.73 -14.77 3.75
CA LEU A 295 -21.16 -14.96 3.52
C LEU A 295 -21.49 -16.09 2.53
N GLY A 296 -20.48 -16.74 1.96
CA GLY A 296 -20.62 -17.86 1.02
C GLY A 296 -20.67 -17.45 -0.45
N GLY A 297 -20.36 -16.20 -0.78
CA GLY A 297 -20.13 -15.77 -2.15
C GLY A 297 -18.82 -16.31 -2.72
N ASN A 298 -18.66 -16.20 -4.03
CA ASN A 298 -17.44 -16.60 -4.74
C ASN A 298 -16.60 -15.38 -5.16
N ALA A 299 -15.51 -15.61 -5.88
CA ALA A 299 -14.60 -14.55 -6.32
C ALA A 299 -15.27 -13.48 -7.20
N ALA A 300 -16.29 -13.84 -8.00
CA ALA A 300 -17.05 -12.87 -8.78
C ALA A 300 -17.92 -11.97 -7.89
N ASP A 301 -18.61 -12.56 -6.91
CA ASP A 301 -19.42 -11.83 -5.93
C ASP A 301 -18.56 -10.84 -5.12
N ALA A 302 -17.42 -11.32 -4.62
CA ALA A 302 -16.48 -10.52 -3.85
C ALA A 302 -15.86 -9.39 -4.68
N LEU A 303 -15.56 -9.63 -5.97
CA LEU A 303 -15.06 -8.58 -6.86
C LEU A 303 -16.10 -7.47 -7.06
N VAL A 304 -17.37 -7.81 -7.30
CA VAL A 304 -18.44 -6.80 -7.49
C VAL A 304 -18.55 -5.89 -6.26
N ALA A 305 -18.61 -6.47 -5.06
CA ALA A 305 -18.68 -5.69 -3.83
C ALA A 305 -17.43 -4.81 -3.61
N THR A 306 -16.25 -5.36 -3.89
CA THR A 306 -14.97 -4.64 -3.76
C THR A 306 -14.90 -3.46 -4.72
N VAL A 307 -15.22 -3.66 -6.00
CA VAL A 307 -15.13 -2.61 -7.05
C VAL A 307 -16.17 -1.50 -6.81
N LEU A 308 -17.40 -1.85 -6.44
CA LEU A 308 -18.40 -0.82 -6.11
C LEU A 308 -18.00 0.00 -4.88
N CYS A 309 -17.37 -0.61 -3.88
CA CYS A 309 -16.78 0.13 -2.75
C CYS A 309 -15.61 1.01 -3.19
N VAL A 310 -14.74 0.52 -4.08
CA VAL A 310 -13.64 1.32 -4.65
C VAL A 310 -14.21 2.57 -5.34
N GLY A 311 -15.31 2.46 -6.08
CA GLY A 311 -16.01 3.64 -6.65
C GLY A 311 -16.55 4.64 -5.62
N VAL A 312 -16.66 4.26 -4.34
CA VAL A 312 -17.00 5.17 -3.22
C VAL A 312 -15.76 5.85 -2.67
N ILE A 313 -14.72 5.08 -2.30
CA ILE A 313 -13.53 5.53 -1.57
C ILE A 313 -12.41 6.00 -2.51
N GLY A 314 -12.08 5.18 -3.52
CA GLY A 314 -11.11 5.42 -4.57
C GLY A 314 -11.69 6.16 -5.78
N MET A 315 -12.72 6.99 -5.57
CA MET A 315 -13.49 7.62 -6.65
C MET A 315 -12.71 8.59 -7.52
N TYR A 316 -11.55 9.02 -7.04
CA TYR A 316 -10.58 9.81 -7.78
C TYR A 316 -9.87 8.97 -8.86
N HIS A 317 -9.90 7.64 -8.76
CA HIS A 317 -9.33 6.70 -9.71
C HIS A 317 -10.37 5.93 -10.52
N SER A 318 -11.49 5.52 -9.94
CA SER A 318 -12.42 4.59 -10.61
C SER A 318 -13.84 4.68 -10.08
N GLY A 319 -14.79 4.09 -10.82
CA GLY A 319 -16.19 3.99 -10.41
C GLY A 319 -17.13 3.87 -11.60
N ILE A 320 -18.44 3.78 -11.31
CA ILE A 320 -19.47 3.43 -12.30
C ILE A 320 -19.60 4.42 -13.47
N GLY A 321 -18.99 5.61 -13.37
CA GLY A 321 -18.88 6.59 -14.45
C GLY A 321 -17.68 6.38 -15.39
N GLY A 322 -16.91 5.29 -15.24
CA GLY A 322 -15.78 4.91 -16.09
C GLY A 322 -15.92 3.50 -16.67
N GLY A 323 -14.79 2.84 -16.89
CA GLY A 323 -14.69 1.55 -17.58
C GLY A 323 -13.34 0.88 -17.36
N GLY A 324 -13.06 -0.15 -18.16
CA GLY A 324 -11.84 -0.94 -17.98
C GLY A 324 -11.90 -2.33 -18.59
N PHE A 325 -11.07 -3.22 -18.05
CA PHE A 325 -10.90 -4.57 -18.56
C PHE A 325 -10.76 -5.57 -17.41
N MET A 326 -11.35 -6.76 -17.56
CA MET A 326 -11.18 -7.86 -16.63
C MET A 326 -10.79 -9.14 -17.36
N LEU A 327 -9.81 -9.84 -16.78
CA LEU A 327 -9.44 -11.20 -17.17
C LEU A 327 -9.98 -12.15 -16.11
N VAL A 328 -10.83 -13.08 -16.54
CA VAL A 328 -11.46 -14.09 -15.69
C VAL A 328 -10.90 -15.46 -16.04
N ARG A 329 -10.42 -16.20 -15.04
CA ARG A 329 -10.18 -17.64 -15.12
C ARG A 329 -11.33 -18.35 -14.42
N ALA A 330 -12.11 -19.11 -15.16
CA ALA A 330 -13.20 -19.90 -14.61
C ALA A 330 -12.67 -21.14 -13.85
N PRO A 331 -13.48 -21.76 -12.96
CA PRO A 331 -13.10 -22.95 -12.20
C PRO A 331 -12.62 -24.12 -13.08
N ASN A 332 -13.19 -24.27 -14.29
CA ASN A 332 -12.82 -25.28 -15.27
C ASN A 332 -11.48 -25.00 -15.99
N GLY A 333 -10.83 -23.87 -15.71
CA GLY A 333 -9.56 -23.46 -16.32
C GLY A 333 -9.69 -22.65 -17.63
N SER A 334 -10.89 -22.44 -18.16
CA SER A 334 -11.08 -21.55 -19.33
C SER A 334 -10.94 -20.08 -18.93
N PHE A 335 -10.49 -19.26 -19.88
CA PHE A 335 -10.36 -17.82 -19.67
C PHE A 335 -11.40 -17.04 -20.47
N GLU A 336 -11.80 -15.89 -19.93
CA GLU A 336 -12.65 -14.92 -20.60
C GLU A 336 -12.08 -13.51 -20.39
N PHE A 337 -11.96 -12.78 -21.49
CA PHE A 337 -11.61 -11.36 -21.46
C PHE A 337 -12.88 -10.53 -21.69
N ILE A 338 -13.33 -9.84 -20.64
CA ILE A 338 -14.48 -8.93 -20.70
C ILE A 338 -13.94 -7.50 -20.84
N ASP A 339 -14.18 -6.93 -22.01
CA ASP A 339 -13.87 -5.55 -22.35
C ASP A 339 -15.11 -4.68 -22.11
N PHE A 340 -15.05 -3.96 -20.98
CA PHE A 340 -16.04 -2.96 -20.56
C PHE A 340 -15.44 -1.54 -20.65
N ARG A 341 -14.51 -1.33 -21.60
CA ARG A 341 -13.94 -0.02 -21.90
C ARG A 341 -15.02 0.93 -22.42
N GLU A 342 -14.87 2.20 -22.11
CA GLU A 342 -15.74 3.25 -22.60
C GLU A 342 -15.71 3.32 -24.14
N THR A 343 -16.86 3.62 -24.72
CA THR A 343 -16.96 3.89 -26.16
C THR A 343 -17.09 5.37 -26.42
N ALA A 344 -16.53 5.85 -27.52
CA ALA A 344 -16.80 7.19 -28.02
C ALA A 344 -18.31 7.36 -28.32
N PRO A 345 -18.95 8.47 -27.89
CA PRO A 345 -20.34 8.75 -28.24
C PRO A 345 -20.57 8.78 -29.77
N ALA A 346 -21.81 8.56 -30.22
CA ALA A 346 -22.15 8.53 -31.65
C ALA A 346 -21.79 9.83 -32.40
N ALA A 347 -21.76 10.96 -31.70
CA ALA A 347 -21.40 12.26 -32.24
C ALA A 347 -19.88 12.53 -32.29
N ALA A 348 -19.04 11.59 -31.84
CA ALA A 348 -17.58 11.75 -31.84
C ALA A 348 -17.00 11.77 -33.27
N PHE A 349 -15.94 12.53 -33.49
CA PHE A 349 -15.23 12.58 -34.77
C PHE A 349 -13.74 12.88 -34.55
N GLU A 350 -12.91 12.62 -35.56
CA GLU A 350 -11.45 12.62 -35.45
C GLU A 350 -10.87 13.92 -34.89
N GLU A 351 -11.36 15.06 -35.38
CA GLU A 351 -10.80 16.38 -35.09
C GLU A 351 -11.48 17.10 -33.92
N MET A 352 -12.34 16.42 -33.15
CA MET A 352 -13.21 17.06 -32.15
C MET A 352 -12.45 17.76 -31.00
N PHE A 353 -11.16 17.45 -30.81
CA PHE A 353 -10.28 18.04 -29.80
C PHE A 353 -9.13 18.91 -30.34
N ASN A 354 -9.16 19.27 -31.62
CA ASN A 354 -8.12 20.13 -32.20
C ASN A 354 -8.05 21.51 -31.53
N ASN A 355 -9.19 22.03 -31.04
CA ASN A 355 -9.31 23.37 -30.43
C ASN A 355 -9.85 23.34 -29.00
N THR A 356 -10.05 22.16 -28.41
CA THR A 356 -10.72 21.98 -27.11
C THR A 356 -9.92 21.00 -26.25
N SER A 357 -10.23 20.97 -24.94
CA SER A 357 -9.59 20.03 -24.02
C SER A 357 -10.21 18.64 -24.16
N SER A 358 -9.38 17.61 -24.23
CA SER A 358 -9.75 16.19 -24.16
C SER A 358 -9.83 15.67 -22.73
N THR A 359 -9.46 16.48 -21.74
CA THR A 359 -9.34 16.03 -20.34
C THR A 359 -10.39 16.59 -19.40
N ILE A 360 -11.05 17.72 -19.72
CA ILE A 360 -12.01 18.39 -18.83
C ILE A 360 -13.30 18.71 -19.59
N GLY A 361 -14.44 18.56 -18.90
CA GLY A 361 -15.77 18.86 -19.43
C GLY A 361 -16.46 17.65 -20.05
N GLY A 362 -17.73 17.81 -20.41
CA GLY A 362 -18.58 16.71 -20.86
C GLY A 362 -18.16 16.10 -22.19
N LEU A 363 -17.40 16.83 -23.02
CA LEU A 363 -16.88 16.32 -24.30
C LEU A 363 -15.80 15.24 -24.08
N ALA A 364 -15.07 15.32 -22.97
CA ALA A 364 -14.01 14.39 -22.62
C ALA A 364 -14.52 13.00 -22.19
N SER A 365 -15.81 12.90 -21.84
CA SER A 365 -16.39 11.66 -21.30
C SER A 365 -16.81 10.68 -22.39
N GLY A 366 -16.26 9.46 -22.33
CA GLY A 366 -16.76 8.29 -23.05
C GLY A 366 -17.95 7.66 -22.33
N VAL A 367 -18.69 6.81 -23.04
CA VAL A 367 -19.88 6.13 -22.50
C VAL A 367 -19.45 5.12 -21.42
N PRO A 368 -19.90 5.25 -20.15
CA PRO A 368 -19.41 4.42 -19.04
C PRO A 368 -19.76 2.94 -19.16
N GLY A 369 -18.78 2.07 -18.92
CA GLY A 369 -18.92 0.61 -19.08
C GLY A 369 -18.83 -0.23 -17.81
N GLU A 370 -18.28 0.31 -16.71
CA GLU A 370 -17.96 -0.47 -15.51
C GLU A 370 -19.15 -1.29 -14.99
N LEU A 371 -20.34 -0.68 -14.91
CA LEU A 371 -21.51 -1.35 -14.35
C LEU A 371 -22.02 -2.51 -15.24
N ARG A 372 -21.95 -2.39 -16.58
CA ARG A 372 -22.22 -3.53 -17.48
C ARG A 372 -21.17 -4.63 -17.37
N GLY A 373 -19.90 -4.27 -17.15
CA GLY A 373 -18.83 -5.23 -16.88
C GLY A 373 -19.11 -6.08 -15.64
N LEU A 374 -19.46 -5.41 -14.54
CA LEU A 374 -19.82 -6.06 -13.27
C LEU A 374 -21.11 -6.89 -13.40
N GLU A 375 -22.11 -6.40 -14.14
CA GLU A 375 -23.33 -7.15 -14.43
C GLU A 375 -23.06 -8.45 -15.19
N HIS A 376 -22.26 -8.39 -16.27
CA HIS A 376 -21.91 -9.58 -17.05
C HIS A 376 -21.19 -10.61 -16.19
N LEU A 377 -20.21 -10.16 -15.41
CA LEU A 377 -19.49 -11.02 -14.47
C LEU A 377 -20.44 -11.67 -13.45
N HIS A 378 -21.33 -10.89 -12.82
CA HIS A 378 -22.27 -11.37 -11.83
C HIS A 378 -23.27 -12.37 -12.42
N LYS A 379 -23.87 -12.08 -13.58
CA LYS A 379 -24.82 -12.98 -14.24
C LYS A 379 -24.21 -14.32 -14.61
N LYS A 380 -22.92 -14.33 -14.98
CA LYS A 380 -22.24 -15.54 -15.47
C LYS A 380 -21.57 -16.36 -14.36
N TYR A 381 -20.97 -15.67 -13.37
CA TYR A 381 -20.14 -16.31 -12.35
C TYR A 381 -20.64 -16.07 -10.93
N GLY A 382 -21.49 -15.07 -10.67
CA GLY A 382 -21.97 -14.74 -9.33
C GLY A 382 -22.90 -15.80 -8.75
N SER A 383 -22.97 -15.85 -7.42
CA SER A 383 -23.79 -16.81 -6.67
C SER A 383 -24.72 -16.16 -5.67
N LEU A 384 -24.44 -14.94 -5.22
CA LEU A 384 -25.29 -14.19 -4.29
C LEU A 384 -26.21 -13.20 -5.04
N PRO A 385 -27.34 -12.78 -4.45
CA PRO A 385 -28.19 -11.75 -5.06
C PRO A 385 -27.44 -10.43 -5.26
N TRP A 386 -27.67 -9.77 -6.40
CA TRP A 386 -27.03 -8.49 -6.76
C TRP A 386 -27.10 -7.44 -5.64
N SER A 387 -28.27 -7.27 -5.02
CA SER A 387 -28.48 -6.31 -3.94
C SER A 387 -27.58 -6.56 -2.71
N VAL A 388 -27.23 -7.81 -2.41
CA VAL A 388 -26.30 -8.16 -1.33
C VAL A 388 -24.90 -7.64 -1.65
N LEU A 389 -24.49 -7.67 -2.92
CA LEU A 389 -23.15 -7.25 -3.37
C LEU A 389 -23.01 -5.72 -3.41
N VAL A 390 -24.08 -5.00 -3.69
CA VAL A 390 -24.09 -3.52 -3.72
C VAL A 390 -24.16 -2.92 -2.31
N GLN A 391 -24.74 -3.64 -1.35
CA GLN A 391 -25.01 -3.14 0.00
C GLN A 391 -23.78 -2.60 0.76
N PRO A 392 -22.59 -3.24 0.72
CA PRO A 392 -21.40 -2.71 1.38
C PRO A 392 -21.03 -1.31 0.89
N ALA A 393 -21.10 -1.07 -0.42
CA ALA A 393 -20.81 0.24 -1.02
C ALA A 393 -21.87 1.29 -0.61
N ILE A 394 -23.15 0.92 -0.56
CA ILE A 394 -24.23 1.81 -0.08
C ILE A 394 -23.96 2.26 1.35
N ARG A 395 -23.64 1.32 2.26
CA ARG A 395 -23.33 1.67 3.67
C ARG A 395 -22.12 2.57 3.76
N THR A 396 -21.02 2.22 3.08
CA THR A 396 -19.80 3.04 3.07
C THR A 396 -20.06 4.46 2.55
N ALA A 397 -20.88 4.63 1.51
CA ALA A 397 -21.21 5.95 0.98
C ALA A 397 -22.17 6.74 1.91
N ARG A 398 -23.15 6.08 2.54
CA ARG A 398 -24.20 6.73 3.33
C ARG A 398 -23.76 7.04 4.76
N GLU A 399 -23.16 6.07 5.43
CA GLU A 399 -22.69 6.15 6.82
C GLU A 399 -21.32 6.84 6.90
N GLY A 400 -20.54 6.74 5.82
CA GLY A 400 -19.26 7.40 5.63
C GLY A 400 -18.06 6.51 5.90
N PHE A 401 -16.89 7.04 5.57
CA PHE A 401 -15.60 6.39 5.74
C PHE A 401 -14.54 7.39 6.18
N PRO A 402 -13.51 6.96 6.92
CA PRO A 402 -12.41 7.83 7.30
C PRO A 402 -11.60 8.21 6.06
N VAL A 403 -11.35 9.51 5.91
CA VAL A 403 -10.47 10.05 4.86
C VAL A 403 -9.04 9.58 5.13
N GLY A 404 -8.55 8.72 4.24
CA GLY A 404 -7.23 8.13 4.30
C GLY A 404 -6.13 9.03 3.75
N ARG A 405 -4.88 8.57 3.85
CA ARG A 405 -3.70 9.35 3.40
C ARG A 405 -3.65 9.46 1.89
N ASP A 406 -4.06 8.41 1.19
CA ASP A 406 -4.06 8.39 -0.27
C ASP A 406 -5.13 9.34 -0.80
N LEU A 407 -6.33 9.36 -0.22
CA LEU A 407 -7.36 10.33 -0.60
C LEU A 407 -6.88 11.78 -0.43
N VAL A 408 -6.22 12.11 0.70
CA VAL A 408 -5.62 13.46 0.89
C VAL A 408 -4.55 13.76 -0.17
N LYS A 409 -3.66 12.81 -0.44
CA LYS A 409 -2.62 12.93 -1.46
C LYS A 409 -3.22 13.21 -2.84
N TYR A 410 -4.25 12.46 -3.25
CA TYR A 410 -4.85 12.59 -4.57
C TYR A 410 -5.74 13.83 -4.69
N MET A 411 -6.44 14.25 -3.64
CA MET A 411 -7.10 15.56 -3.61
C MET A 411 -6.10 16.70 -3.81
N ASN A 412 -4.96 16.66 -3.09
CA ASN A 412 -3.90 17.65 -3.27
C ASN A 412 -3.32 17.62 -4.68
N SER A 413 -3.08 16.44 -5.23
CA SER A 413 -2.53 16.28 -6.58
C SER A 413 -3.48 16.79 -7.66
N ALA A 414 -4.79 16.58 -7.51
CA ALA A 414 -5.79 17.01 -8.48
C ALA A 414 -6.01 18.53 -8.45
N VAL A 415 -5.97 19.15 -7.27
CA VAL A 415 -6.10 20.60 -7.10
C VAL A 415 -4.83 21.33 -7.53
N GLY A 416 -3.66 20.77 -7.20
CA GLY A 416 -2.36 21.40 -7.44
C GLY A 416 -2.27 22.79 -6.81
N ASN A 417 -1.70 23.74 -7.56
CA ASN A 417 -1.62 25.15 -7.17
C ASN A 417 -2.79 26.00 -7.71
N GLY A 418 -3.80 25.36 -8.31
CA GLY A 418 -4.92 26.02 -8.97
C GLY A 418 -6.08 26.36 -8.02
N LYS A 419 -7.22 26.70 -8.62
CA LYS A 419 -8.49 26.83 -7.89
C LYS A 419 -8.93 25.47 -7.37
N ASP A 420 -9.29 25.41 -6.09
CA ASP A 420 -9.73 24.17 -5.47
C ASP A 420 -11.18 23.86 -5.86
N PHE A 421 -11.36 23.16 -6.98
CA PHE A 421 -12.68 22.79 -7.47
C PHE A 421 -13.45 21.90 -6.49
N LEU A 422 -12.77 21.20 -5.57
CA LEU A 422 -13.41 20.37 -4.54
C LEU A 422 -14.12 21.23 -3.48
N VAL A 423 -13.73 22.50 -3.35
CA VAL A 423 -14.31 23.47 -2.40
C VAL A 423 -15.16 24.52 -3.14
N GLU A 424 -14.68 25.03 -4.27
CA GLU A 424 -15.31 26.15 -4.99
C GLU A 424 -16.52 25.71 -5.82
N ASN A 425 -16.54 24.48 -6.34
CA ASN A 425 -17.68 24.00 -7.11
C ASN A 425 -18.75 23.44 -6.15
N PRO A 426 -19.97 23.99 -6.11
CA PRO A 426 -21.01 23.55 -5.19
C PRO A 426 -21.35 22.06 -5.28
N THR A 427 -21.24 21.47 -6.47
CA THR A 427 -21.52 20.05 -6.69
C THR A 427 -20.51 19.14 -5.99
N TRP A 428 -19.24 19.54 -6.01
CA TRP A 428 -18.15 18.81 -5.37
C TRP A 428 -18.11 19.09 -3.87
N ALA A 429 -18.31 20.36 -3.48
CA ALA A 429 -18.24 20.82 -2.08
C ALA A 429 -19.25 20.09 -1.17
N LEU A 430 -20.39 19.64 -1.69
CA LEU A 430 -21.36 18.84 -0.93
C LEU A 430 -20.74 17.58 -0.29
N ASP A 431 -19.83 16.92 -1.01
CA ASP A 431 -19.18 15.70 -0.53
C ASP A 431 -17.79 16.01 0.06
N PHE A 432 -17.03 16.89 -0.59
CA PHE A 432 -15.61 17.12 -0.30
C PHE A 432 -15.34 18.28 0.65
N ALA A 433 -16.28 19.22 0.81
CA ALA A 433 -16.13 20.38 1.68
C ALA A 433 -17.45 20.77 2.39
N PRO A 434 -18.17 19.83 3.04
CA PRO A 434 -19.52 20.08 3.56
C PRO A 434 -19.59 21.18 4.64
N ASN A 435 -18.46 21.46 5.30
CA ASN A 435 -18.34 22.51 6.32
C ASN A 435 -17.62 23.77 5.80
N GLY A 436 -17.51 23.93 4.48
CA GLY A 436 -16.82 25.06 3.83
C GLY A 436 -15.30 24.91 3.74
N THR A 437 -14.73 23.83 4.28
CA THR A 437 -13.33 23.44 4.12
C THR A 437 -13.25 22.00 3.65
N ARG A 438 -12.26 21.70 2.81
CA ARG A 438 -12.03 20.34 2.32
C ARG A 438 -11.83 19.35 3.48
N VAL A 439 -12.41 18.16 3.36
CA VAL A 439 -12.20 17.07 4.32
C VAL A 439 -10.71 16.71 4.42
N GLY A 440 -10.24 16.51 5.66
CA GLY A 440 -8.85 16.23 6.00
C GLY A 440 -8.63 14.79 6.49
N LEU A 441 -7.36 14.44 6.72
CA LEU A 441 -6.97 13.12 7.21
C LEU A 441 -7.71 12.75 8.51
N GLY A 442 -8.43 11.64 8.50
CA GLY A 442 -9.20 11.14 9.65
C GLY A 442 -10.62 11.69 9.77
N ASP A 443 -10.99 12.71 9.00
CA ASP A 443 -12.39 13.15 8.92
C ASP A 443 -13.28 12.04 8.35
N ILE A 444 -14.56 12.04 8.70
CA ILE A 444 -15.54 11.13 8.09
C ILE A 444 -16.16 11.79 6.88
N MET A 445 -15.91 11.23 5.69
CA MET A 445 -16.52 11.67 4.45
C MET A 445 -17.74 10.82 4.13
N THR A 446 -18.82 11.46 3.65
CA THR A 446 -20.04 10.78 3.15
C THR A 446 -20.31 11.18 1.71
N ARG A 447 -20.96 10.31 0.94
CA ARG A 447 -21.44 10.56 -0.43
C ARG A 447 -22.90 10.12 -0.55
N ARG A 448 -23.79 10.79 0.19
CA ARG A 448 -25.17 10.31 0.42
C ARG A 448 -25.97 10.14 -0.87
N ARG A 449 -25.89 11.11 -1.79
CA ARG A 449 -26.53 11.03 -3.11
C ARG A 449 -26.00 9.87 -3.98
N TYR A 450 -24.71 9.56 -3.85
CA TYR A 450 -24.13 8.39 -4.51
C TYR A 450 -24.63 7.09 -3.89
N ALA A 451 -24.84 7.06 -2.55
CA ALA A 451 -25.49 5.94 -1.89
C ALA A 451 -26.92 5.73 -2.40
N ASP A 452 -27.70 6.79 -2.61
CA ASP A 452 -29.07 6.70 -3.15
C ASP A 452 -29.08 6.19 -4.61
N THR A 453 -28.06 6.56 -5.37
CA THR A 453 -27.82 6.04 -6.73
C THR A 453 -27.52 4.54 -6.70
N LEU A 454 -26.59 4.12 -5.84
CA LEU A 454 -26.26 2.70 -5.64
C LEU A 454 -27.46 1.90 -5.11
N GLU A 455 -28.28 2.47 -4.22
CA GLU A 455 -29.50 1.84 -3.71
C GLU A 455 -30.55 1.66 -4.82
N THR A 456 -30.68 2.63 -5.71
CA THR A 456 -31.53 2.49 -6.90
C THR A 456 -31.02 1.35 -7.80
N ILE A 457 -29.70 1.27 -8.03
CA ILE A 457 -29.06 0.20 -8.81
C ILE A 457 -29.21 -1.17 -8.12
N ALA A 458 -29.13 -1.23 -6.79
CA ALA A 458 -29.35 -2.46 -6.03
C ALA A 458 -30.78 -2.98 -6.18
N ASN A 459 -31.77 -2.07 -6.16
CA ASN A 459 -33.19 -2.41 -6.19
C ASN A 459 -33.73 -2.67 -7.60
N LYS A 460 -33.26 -1.92 -8.60
CA LYS A 460 -33.76 -1.97 -9.98
C LYS A 460 -32.81 -2.66 -10.95
N GLY A 461 -31.63 -3.04 -10.48
CA GLY A 461 -30.57 -3.64 -11.29
C GLY A 461 -29.75 -2.60 -12.08
N PRO A 462 -28.71 -3.07 -12.79
CA PRO A 462 -27.79 -2.23 -13.58
C PRO A 462 -28.46 -1.35 -14.64
N ASP A 463 -29.58 -1.79 -15.23
CA ASP A 463 -30.32 -1.03 -16.26
C ASP A 463 -30.79 0.35 -15.80
N ALA A 464 -30.97 0.54 -14.48
CA ALA A 464 -31.36 1.83 -13.91
C ALA A 464 -30.30 2.92 -14.11
N PHE A 465 -29.04 2.56 -14.37
CA PHE A 465 -27.97 3.50 -14.66
C PHE A 465 -27.98 3.95 -16.13
N TYR A 466 -28.37 3.06 -17.04
CA TYR A 466 -28.33 3.27 -18.50
C TYR A 466 -29.66 3.77 -19.07
N SER A 467 -30.70 3.87 -18.24
CA SER A 467 -32.03 4.32 -18.64
C SER A 467 -32.75 5.04 -17.49
N GLY A 468 -33.77 5.84 -17.83
CA GLY A 468 -34.58 6.54 -16.83
C GLY A 468 -33.84 7.68 -16.12
N PRO A 469 -34.22 8.04 -14.87
CA PRO A 469 -33.80 9.28 -14.22
C PRO A 469 -32.28 9.44 -14.00
N ILE A 470 -31.54 8.37 -13.70
CA ILE A 470 -30.08 8.45 -13.53
C ILE A 470 -29.40 8.77 -14.87
N ALA A 471 -29.83 8.13 -15.95
CA ALA A 471 -29.34 8.41 -17.29
C ALA A 471 -29.70 9.84 -17.73
N GLU A 472 -30.93 10.29 -17.49
CA GLU A 472 -31.38 11.64 -17.84
C GLU A 472 -30.56 12.74 -17.13
N THR A 473 -30.33 12.60 -15.82
CA THR A 473 -29.51 13.55 -15.05
C THR A 473 -28.05 13.54 -15.50
N MET A 474 -27.49 12.37 -15.81
CA MET A 474 -26.14 12.25 -16.36
C MET A 474 -25.98 12.99 -17.69
N ILE A 475 -26.89 12.77 -18.64
CA ILE A 475 -26.83 13.43 -19.95
C ILE A 475 -27.01 14.94 -19.82
N ASN A 476 -27.92 15.40 -18.97
CA ASN A 476 -28.09 16.83 -18.70
C ASN A 476 -26.81 17.47 -18.14
N ALA A 477 -26.15 16.82 -17.19
CA ALA A 477 -24.90 17.30 -16.60
C ALA A 477 -23.75 17.35 -17.63
N LEU A 478 -23.61 16.31 -18.46
CA LEU A 478 -22.59 16.26 -19.52
C LEU A 478 -22.83 17.36 -20.56
N GLN A 479 -24.07 17.53 -21.04
CA GLN A 479 -24.41 18.54 -22.05
C GLN A 479 -24.26 19.96 -21.51
N ALA A 480 -24.62 20.20 -20.24
CA ALA A 480 -24.35 21.47 -19.56
C ALA A 480 -22.84 21.77 -19.47
N ALA A 481 -22.00 20.73 -19.45
CA ALA A 481 -20.55 20.82 -19.50
C ALA A 481 -19.97 20.69 -20.94
N ASN A 482 -20.75 21.02 -21.97
CA ASN A 482 -20.35 20.98 -23.38
C ASN A 482 -20.08 19.57 -23.95
N GLY A 483 -20.73 18.54 -23.40
CA GLY A 483 -20.68 17.17 -23.90
C GLY A 483 -21.71 16.86 -24.99
N THR A 484 -21.43 15.82 -25.77
CA THR A 484 -22.28 15.39 -26.91
C THR A 484 -22.96 14.04 -26.69
N MET A 485 -22.70 13.38 -25.56
CA MET A 485 -23.33 12.10 -25.22
C MET A 485 -24.85 12.25 -25.12
N THR A 486 -25.56 11.20 -25.56
CA THR A 486 -27.02 11.13 -25.56
C THR A 486 -27.53 9.96 -24.74
N LEU A 487 -28.82 9.95 -24.42
CA LEU A 487 -29.47 8.80 -23.79
C LEU A 487 -29.35 7.53 -24.63
N GLU A 488 -29.31 7.68 -25.96
CA GLU A 488 -29.21 6.55 -26.88
C GLU A 488 -27.81 5.92 -26.85
N ASP A 489 -26.76 6.72 -26.65
CA ASP A 489 -25.41 6.21 -26.41
C ASP A 489 -25.36 5.33 -25.16
N LEU A 490 -25.97 5.78 -24.04
CA LEU A 490 -26.02 5.02 -22.80
C LEU A 490 -26.80 3.70 -22.97
N ARG A 491 -27.98 3.74 -23.62
CA ARG A 491 -28.81 2.55 -23.83
C ARG A 491 -28.13 1.50 -24.70
N ASN A 492 -27.39 1.93 -25.72
CA ASN A 492 -26.78 1.04 -26.70
C ASN A 492 -25.42 0.48 -26.26
N TYR A 493 -24.88 0.95 -25.12
CA TYR A 493 -23.62 0.43 -24.60
C TYR A 493 -23.73 -1.05 -24.24
N THR A 494 -22.77 -1.84 -24.72
CA THR A 494 -22.61 -3.26 -24.39
C THR A 494 -21.15 -3.59 -24.15
N VAL A 495 -20.87 -4.60 -23.31
CA VAL A 495 -19.52 -5.15 -23.16
C VAL A 495 -19.13 -5.96 -24.40
N ALA A 496 -17.84 -6.04 -24.70
CA ALA A 496 -17.33 -6.97 -25.70
C ALA A 496 -16.59 -8.13 -25.02
N ILE A 497 -16.73 -9.33 -25.56
CA ILE A 497 -15.93 -10.48 -25.16
C ILE A 497 -14.87 -10.70 -26.22
N ARG A 498 -13.61 -10.73 -25.81
CA ARG A 498 -12.46 -10.78 -26.72
C ARG A 498 -11.59 -11.99 -26.47
N ASN A 499 -10.71 -12.26 -27.43
CA ASN A 499 -9.72 -13.33 -27.30
C ASN A 499 -8.68 -12.96 -26.24
N VAL A 500 -8.18 -13.96 -25.53
CA VAL A 500 -7.07 -13.78 -24.59
C VAL A 500 -5.73 -13.90 -25.30
N SER A 501 -4.70 -13.31 -24.71
CA SER A 501 -3.31 -13.47 -25.12
C SER A 501 -2.63 -14.44 -24.16
N GLN A 502 -1.93 -15.46 -24.65
CA GLN A 502 -1.37 -16.51 -23.80
C GLN A 502 0.01 -16.95 -24.30
N ILE A 503 0.95 -17.14 -23.37
CA ILE A 503 2.30 -17.62 -23.66
C ILE A 503 2.75 -18.64 -22.61
N ASP A 504 3.72 -19.46 -22.98
CA ASP A 504 4.58 -20.17 -22.04
C ASP A 504 5.75 -19.28 -21.62
N TYR A 505 5.95 -19.13 -20.31
CA TYR A 505 7.05 -18.39 -19.72
C TYR A 505 7.67 -19.21 -18.59
N ARG A 506 8.87 -19.76 -18.83
CA ARG A 506 9.63 -20.57 -17.86
C ARG A 506 8.84 -21.75 -17.28
N GLY A 507 8.05 -22.41 -18.14
CA GLY A 507 7.19 -23.54 -17.76
C GLY A 507 5.85 -23.15 -17.11
N TYR A 508 5.62 -21.87 -16.84
CA TYR A 508 4.31 -21.36 -16.44
C TYR A 508 3.53 -20.91 -17.67
N GLN A 509 2.20 -21.01 -17.60
CA GLN A 509 1.32 -20.44 -18.61
C GLN A 509 0.82 -19.08 -18.12
N VAL A 510 1.21 -18.01 -18.81
CA VAL A 510 0.83 -16.63 -18.50
C VAL A 510 -0.26 -16.22 -19.48
N THR A 511 -1.40 -15.80 -18.95
CA THR A 511 -2.55 -15.35 -19.74
C THR A 511 -2.85 -13.89 -19.42
N SER A 512 -3.10 -13.10 -20.46
CA SER A 512 -3.46 -11.69 -20.38
C SER A 512 -4.51 -11.36 -21.47
N THR A 513 -4.79 -10.08 -21.66
CA THR A 513 -5.79 -9.55 -22.59
C THR A 513 -5.21 -9.24 -23.97
N SER A 514 -6.08 -9.11 -24.96
CA SER A 514 -5.72 -8.59 -26.30
C SER A 514 -6.07 -7.11 -26.44
N ALA A 515 -5.75 -6.52 -27.59
CA ALA A 515 -6.21 -5.19 -27.99
C ALA A 515 -7.75 -5.04 -27.82
N PRO A 516 -8.26 -3.86 -27.40
CA PRO A 516 -7.55 -2.59 -27.21
C PRO A 516 -6.81 -2.45 -25.86
N SER A 517 -6.68 -3.51 -25.09
CA SER A 517 -5.80 -3.57 -23.90
C SER A 517 -4.37 -3.99 -24.32
N SER A 518 -3.36 -3.73 -23.47
CA SER A 518 -1.94 -3.97 -23.79
C SER A 518 -1.40 -5.32 -23.29
N GLY A 519 -2.26 -6.30 -23.00
CA GLY A 519 -1.83 -7.62 -22.52
C GLY A 519 -0.86 -8.33 -23.48
N THR A 520 -1.14 -8.34 -24.79
CA THR A 520 -0.25 -8.89 -25.81
C THR A 520 1.14 -8.23 -25.82
N VAL A 521 1.23 -6.93 -25.51
CA VAL A 521 2.51 -6.22 -25.40
C VAL A 521 3.33 -6.76 -24.23
N ALA A 522 2.72 -6.92 -23.05
CA ALA A 522 3.37 -7.55 -21.90
C ALA A 522 3.80 -8.99 -22.21
N MET A 523 2.97 -9.75 -22.95
CA MET A 523 3.31 -11.11 -23.37
C MET A 523 4.52 -11.13 -24.33
N SER A 524 4.59 -10.19 -25.28
CA SER A 524 5.76 -10.04 -26.17
C SER A 524 7.03 -9.78 -25.37
N ILE A 525 6.99 -8.84 -24.42
CA ILE A 525 8.13 -8.52 -23.53
C ILE A 525 8.59 -9.77 -22.76
N LEU A 526 7.68 -10.47 -22.10
CA LEU A 526 8.01 -11.70 -21.37
C LEU A 526 8.57 -12.78 -22.31
N LYS A 527 7.98 -12.96 -23.49
CA LYS A 527 8.45 -13.98 -24.44
C LYS A 527 9.84 -13.66 -24.99
N ILE A 528 10.17 -12.39 -25.25
CA ILE A 528 11.54 -11.96 -25.55
C ILE A 528 12.48 -12.35 -24.41
N LEU A 529 12.12 -12.03 -23.16
CA LEU A 529 12.96 -12.30 -22.01
C LEU A 529 13.13 -13.80 -21.70
N SER A 530 12.15 -14.62 -22.07
CA SER A 530 12.20 -16.08 -21.90
C SER A 530 13.33 -16.74 -22.70
N THR A 531 13.88 -16.05 -23.69
CA THR A 531 14.98 -16.57 -24.52
C THR A 531 16.35 -16.49 -23.83
N TYR A 532 16.45 -15.81 -22.67
CA TYR A 532 17.69 -15.71 -21.89
C TYR A 532 17.65 -16.66 -20.69
N ASP A 533 18.49 -17.70 -20.73
CA ASP A 533 18.60 -18.71 -19.67
C ASP A 533 19.27 -18.17 -18.40
N ASP A 534 20.13 -17.17 -18.53
CA ASP A 534 20.93 -16.54 -17.46
C ASP A 534 20.24 -15.30 -16.85
N PHE A 535 18.98 -15.06 -17.18
CA PHE A 535 18.22 -13.88 -16.76
C PHE A 535 18.02 -13.82 -15.23
N PHE A 536 18.38 -12.68 -14.64
CA PHE A 536 18.41 -12.42 -13.19
C PHE A 536 19.12 -13.46 -12.33
N THR A 537 20.06 -14.22 -12.92
CA THR A 537 21.06 -14.95 -12.11
C THR A 537 21.90 -13.94 -11.30
N PRO A 538 22.43 -14.31 -10.12
CA PRO A 538 23.12 -13.37 -9.23
C PRO A 538 24.25 -12.56 -9.91
N ASP A 539 25.00 -13.19 -10.83
CA ASP A 539 26.10 -12.54 -11.55
C ASP A 539 25.64 -11.67 -12.74
N ASN A 540 24.34 -11.69 -13.08
CA ASN A 540 23.81 -11.13 -14.33
C ASN A 540 22.69 -10.10 -14.12
N VAL A 541 22.48 -9.61 -12.90
CA VAL A 541 21.42 -8.64 -12.55
C VAL A 541 21.48 -7.39 -13.44
N ASN A 542 22.68 -6.84 -13.64
CA ASN A 542 22.91 -5.63 -14.43
C ASN A 542 22.53 -5.82 -15.90
N LEU A 543 23.02 -6.90 -16.52
CA LEU A 543 22.72 -7.20 -17.92
C LEU A 543 21.24 -7.58 -18.12
N SER A 544 20.65 -8.26 -17.14
CA SER A 544 19.22 -8.60 -17.16
C SER A 544 18.35 -7.35 -17.09
N THR A 545 18.74 -6.36 -16.28
CA THR A 545 18.08 -5.05 -16.23
C THR A 545 18.16 -4.32 -17.58
N HIS A 546 19.32 -4.38 -18.25
CA HIS A 546 19.48 -3.84 -19.61
C HIS A 546 18.59 -4.57 -20.62
N ARG A 547 18.58 -5.90 -20.64
CA ARG A 547 17.74 -6.70 -21.54
C ARG A 547 16.24 -6.50 -21.28
N LEU A 548 15.85 -6.32 -20.02
CA LEU A 548 14.48 -5.99 -19.62
C LEU A 548 14.03 -4.68 -20.25
N ASP A 549 14.84 -3.63 -20.13
CA ASP A 549 14.56 -2.32 -20.71
C ASP A 549 14.50 -2.36 -22.24
N GLU A 550 15.45 -3.04 -22.90
CA GLU A 550 15.44 -3.22 -24.36
C GLU A 550 14.19 -3.98 -24.83
N ALA A 551 13.76 -5.02 -24.11
CA ALA A 551 12.53 -5.75 -24.41
C ALA A 551 11.29 -4.87 -24.23
N MET A 552 11.24 -4.02 -23.19
CA MET A 552 10.18 -3.02 -23.00
C MET A 552 10.12 -2.08 -24.22
N ARG A 553 11.25 -1.51 -24.64
CA ARG A 553 11.31 -0.60 -25.81
C ARG A 553 10.76 -1.25 -27.08
N PHE A 554 11.08 -2.51 -27.35
CA PHE A 554 10.47 -3.25 -28.47
C PHE A 554 8.96 -3.45 -28.29
N GLY A 555 8.51 -3.87 -27.10
CA GLY A 555 7.09 -4.05 -26.82
C GLY A 555 6.28 -2.76 -27.00
N TYR A 556 6.78 -1.62 -26.50
CA TYR A 556 6.14 -0.32 -26.74
C TYR A 556 6.19 0.12 -28.20
N GLY A 557 7.25 -0.25 -28.94
CA GLY A 557 7.30 -0.07 -30.39
C GLY A 557 6.20 -0.85 -31.12
N GLU A 558 5.94 -2.11 -30.73
CA GLU A 558 4.83 -2.90 -31.27
C GLU A 558 3.46 -2.32 -30.91
N ARG A 559 3.32 -1.80 -29.67
CA ARG A 559 2.07 -1.19 -29.17
C ARG A 559 1.55 -0.08 -30.08
N THR A 560 2.43 0.67 -30.74
CA THR A 560 2.07 1.83 -31.61
C THR A 560 1.08 1.49 -32.74
N ASN A 561 1.02 0.22 -33.14
CA ASN A 561 0.15 -0.27 -34.20
C ASN A 561 -1.19 -0.82 -33.69
N LEU A 562 -1.39 -0.87 -32.37
CA LEU A 562 -2.62 -1.38 -31.77
C LEU A 562 -3.71 -0.31 -31.74
N GLY A 563 -4.96 -0.77 -31.72
CA GLY A 563 -6.16 0.05 -31.62
C GLY A 563 -7.35 -0.82 -31.26
N ASP A 564 -8.57 -0.39 -31.57
CA ASP A 564 -9.77 -1.23 -31.39
C ASP A 564 -9.89 -2.26 -32.53
N PRO A 565 -9.86 -3.58 -32.25
CA PRO A 565 -10.02 -4.62 -33.26
C PRO A 565 -11.32 -4.55 -34.08
N LEU A 566 -12.36 -3.88 -33.58
CA LEU A 566 -13.60 -3.68 -34.34
C LEU A 566 -13.46 -2.61 -35.44
N PHE A 567 -12.39 -1.80 -35.40
CA PHE A 567 -12.17 -0.67 -36.29
C PHE A 567 -10.85 -0.74 -37.06
N VAL A 568 -9.89 -1.55 -36.60
CA VAL A 568 -8.58 -1.72 -37.23
C VAL A 568 -8.47 -3.14 -37.80
N PRO A 569 -8.55 -3.31 -39.14
CA PRO A 569 -8.48 -4.62 -39.76
C PRO A 569 -7.14 -5.32 -39.53
N GLY A 570 -7.17 -6.64 -39.33
CA GLY A 570 -5.97 -7.47 -39.22
C GLY A 570 -5.27 -7.44 -37.85
N LEU A 571 -5.85 -6.79 -36.82
CA LEU A 571 -5.23 -6.73 -35.49
C LEU A 571 -5.06 -8.09 -34.80
N ASP A 572 -5.94 -9.05 -35.06
CA ASP A 572 -5.77 -10.40 -34.49
C ASP A 572 -4.51 -11.07 -35.05
N GLU A 573 -4.33 -11.05 -36.37
CA GLU A 573 -3.13 -11.59 -37.03
C GLU A 573 -1.86 -10.83 -36.61
N TYR A 574 -1.94 -9.51 -36.46
CA TYR A 574 -0.82 -8.70 -35.98
C TYR A 574 -0.37 -9.13 -34.58
N GLN A 575 -1.33 -9.30 -33.65
CA GLN A 575 -1.04 -9.73 -32.29
C GLN A 575 -0.51 -11.17 -32.22
N GLU A 576 -1.05 -12.08 -33.04
CA GLU A 576 -0.47 -13.43 -33.18
C GLU A 576 0.97 -13.36 -33.69
N ASN A 577 1.24 -12.50 -34.68
CA ASN A 577 2.57 -12.29 -35.23
C ASN A 577 3.56 -11.71 -34.20
N MET A 578 3.15 -10.79 -33.32
CA MET A 578 3.99 -10.29 -32.22
C MET A 578 4.51 -11.45 -31.35
N LEU A 579 3.68 -12.46 -31.12
CA LEU A 579 4.01 -13.60 -30.26
C LEU A 579 4.60 -14.80 -31.01
N LYS A 580 4.73 -14.77 -32.36
CA LYS A 580 5.36 -15.86 -33.10
C LYS A 580 6.84 -15.97 -32.74
N GLN A 581 7.33 -17.21 -32.56
CA GLN A 581 8.73 -17.45 -32.18
C GLN A 581 9.71 -16.80 -33.17
N SER A 582 9.41 -16.82 -34.48
CA SER A 582 10.24 -16.16 -35.49
C SER A 582 10.40 -14.65 -35.27
N THR A 583 9.33 -13.98 -34.82
CA THR A 583 9.35 -12.54 -34.50
C THR A 583 10.19 -12.28 -33.26
N ILE A 584 10.00 -13.09 -32.22
CA ILE A 584 10.77 -13.03 -30.97
C ILE A 584 12.27 -13.25 -31.23
N ASP A 585 12.63 -14.23 -32.08
CA ASP A 585 14.02 -14.51 -32.46
C ASP A 585 14.63 -13.39 -33.32
N GLU A 586 13.81 -12.70 -34.12
CA GLU A 586 14.23 -11.50 -34.84
C GLU A 586 14.51 -10.35 -33.87
N ILE A 587 13.62 -10.07 -32.93
CA ILE A 587 13.80 -9.03 -31.91
C ILE A 587 15.02 -9.33 -31.04
N ARG A 588 15.17 -10.58 -30.56
CA ARG A 588 16.34 -11.01 -29.78
C ARG A 588 17.66 -10.72 -30.49
N ARG A 589 17.74 -10.94 -31.81
CA ARG A 589 18.95 -10.64 -32.60
C ARG A 589 19.25 -9.14 -32.72
N LYS A 590 18.25 -8.29 -32.55
CA LYS A 590 18.41 -6.82 -32.56
C LYS A 590 18.83 -6.29 -31.19
N ILE A 591 18.54 -6.99 -30.09
CA ILE A 591 18.96 -6.58 -28.74
C ILE A 591 20.47 -6.77 -28.60
N SER A 592 21.17 -5.71 -28.17
CA SER A 592 22.62 -5.68 -28.07
C SER A 592 23.06 -5.60 -26.61
N ASP A 593 23.71 -6.65 -26.12
CA ASP A 593 24.23 -6.76 -24.74
C ASP A 593 25.34 -5.75 -24.37
N VAL A 594 25.67 -4.78 -25.22
CA VAL A 594 26.73 -3.78 -24.96
C VAL A 594 26.27 -2.33 -25.13
N ARG A 595 25.07 -2.10 -25.68
CA ARG A 595 24.52 -0.75 -25.89
C ARG A 595 23.02 -0.78 -26.21
N THR A 596 22.31 0.27 -25.82
CA THR A 596 21.00 0.63 -26.37
C THR A 596 21.12 1.25 -27.76
N GLN A 597 19.99 1.37 -28.47
CA GLN A 597 19.91 1.90 -29.83
C GLN A 597 19.02 3.16 -29.88
N ASN A 598 19.07 3.87 -31.00
CA ASN A 598 18.14 4.97 -31.27
C ASN A 598 16.71 4.44 -31.41
N VAL A 599 15.71 5.29 -31.13
CA VAL A 599 14.28 4.97 -31.21
C VAL A 599 13.89 4.29 -32.53
N SER A 600 14.48 4.72 -33.65
CA SER A 600 14.20 4.16 -34.98
C SER A 600 14.54 2.67 -35.14
N ALA A 601 15.29 2.07 -34.21
CA ALA A 601 15.52 0.64 -34.18
C ALA A 601 14.32 -0.16 -33.62
N TYR A 602 13.49 0.48 -32.79
CA TYR A 602 12.33 -0.13 -32.12
C TYR A 602 11.01 0.26 -32.80
N ASP A 603 10.90 1.49 -33.30
CA ASP A 603 9.80 1.98 -34.15
C ASP A 603 10.36 2.47 -35.50
N PRO A 604 10.63 1.57 -36.46
CA PRO A 604 11.22 1.94 -37.74
C PRO A 604 10.26 2.71 -38.66
N GLN A 605 8.95 2.62 -38.41
CA GLN A 605 7.94 3.35 -39.18
C GLN A 605 7.72 4.76 -38.64
N GLY A 606 8.16 5.03 -37.42
CA GLY A 606 8.03 6.34 -36.76
C GLY A 606 6.58 6.72 -36.46
N ILE A 607 5.69 5.72 -36.31
CA ILE A 607 4.23 5.93 -36.19
C ILE A 607 3.89 6.74 -34.94
N GLU A 608 4.66 6.55 -33.85
CA GLU A 608 4.53 7.33 -32.62
C GLU A 608 5.83 8.08 -32.29
N SER A 609 6.63 8.44 -33.30
CA SER A 609 7.91 9.13 -33.13
C SER A 609 7.90 10.48 -33.86
N LEU A 610 7.02 11.41 -33.47
CA LEU A 610 7.12 12.80 -33.94
C LEU A 610 8.14 13.55 -33.06
N ASN A 611 9.26 13.91 -33.68
CA ASN A 611 10.35 14.66 -33.05
C ASN A 611 9.86 15.93 -32.35
N GLU A 612 10.49 16.20 -31.21
CA GLU A 612 10.34 17.36 -30.30
C GLU A 612 10.56 18.75 -30.94
N TYR A 613 10.79 18.82 -32.26
CA TYR A 613 11.21 20.04 -32.96
C TYR A 613 10.10 20.88 -33.59
N GLU A 614 8.84 20.43 -33.59
CA GLU A 614 7.74 21.21 -34.18
C GLU A 614 6.76 21.82 -33.16
N HIS A 615 6.93 21.53 -31.86
CA HIS A 615 6.16 22.19 -30.80
C HIS A 615 7.07 22.63 -29.64
N PRO A 616 7.38 23.93 -29.50
CA PRO A 616 8.13 24.42 -28.35
C PRO A 616 7.20 24.41 -27.13
N LEU A 617 7.15 23.29 -26.41
CA LEU A 617 6.70 23.26 -25.02
C LEU A 617 7.96 23.30 -24.15
N SER A 618 8.11 24.42 -23.45
CA SER A 618 9.19 24.76 -22.52
C SER A 618 9.64 23.59 -21.65
N SER A 619 10.78 23.01 -21.97
CA SER A 619 11.36 21.79 -21.39
C SER A 619 12.06 21.99 -20.03
N VAL A 620 11.56 22.87 -19.16
CA VAL A 620 12.19 23.12 -17.84
C VAL A 620 11.24 22.99 -16.63
N GLU A 621 9.92 22.81 -16.80
CA GLU A 621 8.97 22.65 -15.66
C GLU A 621 8.02 21.43 -15.75
N ILE A 622 8.11 20.58 -16.78
CA ILE A 622 7.03 19.64 -17.15
C ILE A 622 7.06 18.28 -16.41
N PHE A 623 8.02 18.00 -15.54
CA PHE A 623 8.04 16.73 -14.78
C PHE A 623 7.32 16.75 -13.43
N ALA A 624 6.88 17.92 -12.95
CA ALA A 624 6.25 18.06 -11.62
C ALA A 624 4.71 18.06 -11.64
N ASN A 625 4.06 18.30 -12.79
CA ASN A 625 2.62 18.57 -12.89
C ASN A 625 1.90 17.81 -14.03
N LYS A 626 2.28 16.56 -14.34
CA LYS A 626 1.37 15.71 -15.15
C LYS A 626 0.16 15.30 -14.29
N PRO A 627 -1.07 15.24 -14.85
CA PRO A 627 -2.20 14.65 -14.15
C PRO A 627 -1.82 13.25 -13.68
N SER A 628 -1.96 12.98 -12.39
CA SER A 628 -1.77 11.63 -11.86
C SER A 628 -2.84 10.70 -12.46
N SER A 629 -2.43 9.48 -12.82
CA SER A 629 -3.33 8.50 -13.43
C SER A 629 -4.44 8.12 -12.45
N GLY A 630 -5.69 8.21 -12.90
CA GLY A 630 -6.86 7.76 -12.18
C GLY A 630 -7.21 6.33 -12.55
N THR A 631 -6.57 5.34 -11.93
CA THR A 631 -6.78 3.92 -12.25
C THR A 631 -6.66 3.06 -11.00
N SER A 632 -7.46 2.01 -10.90
CA SER A 632 -7.46 1.06 -9.78
C SER A 632 -7.27 -0.36 -10.29
N HIS A 633 -6.44 -1.13 -9.60
CA HIS A 633 -6.30 -2.58 -9.84
C HIS A 633 -6.93 -3.35 -8.69
N VAL A 634 -7.66 -4.42 -9.01
CA VAL A 634 -8.31 -5.32 -8.04
C VAL A 634 -8.08 -6.75 -8.49
N VAL A 635 -7.67 -7.61 -7.56
CA VAL A 635 -7.52 -9.05 -7.78
C VAL A 635 -8.32 -9.82 -6.73
N VAL A 636 -9.01 -10.86 -7.19
CA VAL A 636 -9.80 -11.75 -6.33
C VAL A 636 -9.64 -13.18 -6.82
N ALA A 637 -9.49 -14.11 -5.88
CA ALA A 637 -9.49 -15.54 -6.18
C ALA A 637 -10.18 -16.33 -5.06
N ASP A 638 -10.76 -17.47 -5.40
CA ASP A 638 -11.35 -18.39 -4.43
C ASP A 638 -10.85 -19.83 -4.61
N HIS A 639 -11.20 -20.67 -3.63
CA HIS A 639 -10.84 -22.08 -3.57
C HIS A 639 -11.39 -22.94 -4.72
N THR A 640 -12.40 -22.46 -5.46
CA THR A 640 -12.95 -23.17 -6.62
C THR A 640 -12.02 -23.06 -7.84
N GLY A 641 -11.06 -22.13 -7.80
CA GLY A 641 -10.19 -21.79 -8.91
C GLY A 641 -10.74 -20.67 -9.80
N LEU A 642 -11.87 -20.06 -9.43
CA LEU A 642 -12.31 -18.80 -10.02
C LEU A 642 -11.34 -17.70 -9.58
N ALA A 643 -10.75 -17.01 -10.55
CA ALA A 643 -9.77 -15.97 -10.32
C ALA A 643 -9.95 -14.83 -11.32
N ILE A 644 -9.88 -13.59 -10.83
CA ILE A 644 -10.21 -12.40 -11.59
C ILE A 644 -9.17 -11.33 -11.32
N SER A 645 -8.56 -10.81 -12.37
CA SER A 645 -7.76 -9.58 -12.33
C SER A 645 -8.49 -8.52 -13.14
N LEU A 646 -8.84 -7.43 -12.47
CA LEU A 646 -9.58 -6.31 -13.03
C LEU A 646 -8.77 -5.03 -12.86
N VAL A 647 -8.69 -4.26 -13.94
CA VAL A 647 -8.22 -2.88 -13.88
C VAL A 647 -9.36 -2.00 -14.38
N THR A 648 -9.77 -1.04 -13.55
CA THR A 648 -10.82 -0.06 -13.84
C THR A 648 -10.26 1.36 -13.69
N THR A 649 -10.91 2.34 -14.31
CA THR A 649 -10.38 3.69 -14.47
C THR A 649 -11.48 4.69 -14.81
N ILE A 650 -11.29 5.94 -14.40
CA ILE A 650 -11.95 7.13 -14.98
C ILE A 650 -10.97 8.00 -15.78
N ASN A 651 -9.82 7.40 -16.11
CA ASN A 651 -8.64 7.91 -16.82
C ASN A 651 -7.68 8.75 -15.96
N THR A 652 -7.89 10.06 -15.82
CA THR A 652 -7.06 10.88 -14.92
C THR A 652 -7.74 11.09 -13.57
N LEU A 653 -7.03 11.64 -12.58
CA LEU A 653 -7.65 11.95 -11.29
C LEU A 653 -8.95 12.75 -11.44
N PHE A 654 -10.04 12.22 -10.88
CA PHE A 654 -11.39 12.81 -10.94
C PHE A 654 -11.95 12.97 -12.37
N GLY A 655 -11.40 12.22 -13.33
CA GLY A 655 -11.90 12.11 -14.70
C GLY A 655 -12.03 13.46 -15.41
N SER A 656 -13.19 13.73 -15.99
CA SER A 656 -13.46 14.98 -16.71
C SER A 656 -13.72 16.19 -15.81
N GLN A 657 -13.60 16.03 -14.49
CA GLN A 657 -14.05 16.97 -13.46
C GLN A 657 -15.55 17.32 -13.56
N VAL A 658 -16.32 16.51 -14.30
CA VAL A 658 -17.78 16.56 -14.31
C VAL A 658 -18.30 15.54 -13.31
N MET A 659 -19.08 16.03 -12.37
CA MET A 659 -19.80 15.21 -11.40
C MET A 659 -21.28 15.52 -11.55
N VAL A 660 -22.09 14.49 -11.74
CA VAL A 660 -23.54 14.63 -11.93
C VAL A 660 -24.16 15.13 -10.62
N PRO A 661 -24.78 16.33 -10.56
CA PRO A 661 -25.21 16.94 -9.31
C PRO A 661 -26.18 16.10 -8.51
N GLU A 662 -27.14 15.45 -9.17
CA GLU A 662 -28.22 14.70 -8.53
C GLU A 662 -27.75 13.34 -8.00
N THR A 663 -26.76 12.72 -8.63
CA THR A 663 -26.39 11.32 -8.36
C THR A 663 -25.02 11.17 -7.71
N GLY A 664 -24.12 12.14 -7.84
CA GLY A 664 -22.75 12.06 -7.34
C GLY A 664 -21.84 11.12 -8.11
N VAL A 665 -22.26 10.71 -9.32
CA VAL A 665 -21.41 9.98 -10.27
C VAL A 665 -20.36 10.93 -10.83
N ILE A 666 -19.09 10.54 -10.76
CA ILE A 666 -17.96 11.23 -11.38
C ILE A 666 -17.76 10.65 -12.77
N MET A 667 -17.68 11.50 -13.79
CA MET A 667 -17.55 11.07 -15.18
C MET A 667 -16.09 10.94 -15.58
N ASN A 668 -15.79 9.90 -16.37
CA ASN A 668 -14.46 9.69 -16.94
C ASN A 668 -14.06 10.81 -17.92
N ASN A 669 -12.76 10.91 -18.22
CA ASN A 669 -12.24 11.61 -19.39
C ASN A 669 -11.53 10.67 -20.36
N GLU A 670 -12.12 9.50 -20.61
CA GLU A 670 -11.48 8.43 -21.37
C GLU A 670 -11.29 8.77 -22.86
N MET A 671 -11.96 9.80 -23.37
CA MET A 671 -11.73 10.27 -24.74
C MET A 671 -10.30 10.79 -24.96
N ASP A 672 -9.57 11.15 -23.89
CA ASP A 672 -8.15 11.55 -23.96
C ASP A 672 -7.22 10.40 -24.38
N ASP A 673 -7.61 9.14 -24.19
CA ASP A 673 -6.79 8.01 -24.61
C ASP A 673 -6.82 7.77 -26.12
N PHE A 674 -7.73 8.41 -26.87
CA PHE A 674 -7.64 8.43 -28.32
C PHE A 674 -6.50 9.33 -28.80
N SER A 675 -5.91 8.94 -29.94
CA SER A 675 -4.97 9.80 -30.64
C SER A 675 -5.70 10.94 -31.36
N VAL A 676 -5.20 12.16 -31.18
CA VAL A 676 -5.62 13.35 -31.91
C VAL A 676 -4.47 13.74 -32.85
N PRO A 677 -4.70 13.89 -34.17
CA PRO A 677 -3.62 14.22 -35.11
C PRO A 677 -2.76 15.41 -34.63
N GLY A 678 -1.44 15.20 -34.54
CA GLY A 678 -0.48 16.22 -34.11
C GLY A 678 -0.43 16.55 -32.61
N LYS A 679 -1.18 15.85 -31.74
CA LYS A 679 -1.24 16.14 -30.29
C LYS A 679 -1.07 14.86 -29.44
N SER A 680 -0.09 14.86 -28.54
CA SER A 680 0.08 13.77 -27.56
C SER A 680 -0.99 13.80 -26.47
N ASN A 681 -1.34 12.63 -25.94
CA ASN A 681 -2.28 12.52 -24.81
C ASN A 681 -1.62 12.81 -23.45
N SER A 682 -2.40 12.78 -22.36
CA SER A 682 -1.91 13.11 -21.01
C SER A 682 -0.75 12.23 -20.53
N PHE A 683 -0.66 10.99 -21.01
CA PHE A 683 0.43 10.06 -20.69
C PHE A 683 1.67 10.25 -21.56
N GLY A 684 1.59 11.06 -22.62
CA GLY A 684 2.70 11.37 -23.52
C GLY A 684 2.84 10.42 -24.71
N TYR A 685 1.82 9.61 -25.00
CA TYR A 685 1.80 8.85 -26.26
C TYR A 685 1.62 9.79 -27.44
N ILE A 686 2.37 9.54 -28.51
CA ILE A 686 2.26 10.29 -29.77
C ILE A 686 1.09 9.71 -30.57
N PRO A 687 0.39 10.53 -31.39
CA PRO A 687 -0.78 10.08 -32.13
C PRO A 687 -0.48 8.96 -33.13
N SER A 688 -1.25 7.87 -33.05
CA SER A 688 -1.27 6.78 -34.03
C SER A 688 -2.64 6.72 -34.73
N ALA A 689 -2.62 6.55 -36.06
CA ALA A 689 -3.84 6.45 -36.86
C ALA A 689 -4.73 5.26 -36.45
N ALA A 690 -4.12 4.16 -35.97
CA ALA A 690 -4.86 3.00 -35.45
C ALA A 690 -5.76 3.38 -34.26
N ASN A 691 -5.44 4.46 -33.54
CA ASN A 691 -6.13 4.92 -32.36
C ASN A 691 -6.82 6.29 -32.54
N TYR A 692 -7.08 6.74 -33.77
CA TYR A 692 -7.90 7.95 -33.99
C TYR A 692 -9.36 7.77 -33.56
N ILE A 693 -9.97 8.89 -33.14
CA ILE A 693 -11.36 8.96 -32.65
C ILE A 693 -12.33 8.58 -33.76
N ARG A 694 -13.27 7.67 -33.46
CA ARG A 694 -14.40 7.30 -34.32
C ARG A 694 -15.64 7.04 -33.46
N PRO A 695 -16.87 7.34 -33.94
CA PRO A 695 -18.10 6.98 -33.24
C PRO A 695 -18.13 5.51 -32.81
N GLY A 696 -18.48 5.23 -31.56
CA GLY A 696 -18.63 3.88 -31.01
C GLY A 696 -17.32 3.10 -30.80
N LYS A 697 -16.17 3.64 -31.20
CA LYS A 697 -14.86 3.01 -31.01
C LYS A 697 -14.43 3.07 -29.54
N ARG A 698 -13.57 2.13 -29.12
CA ARG A 698 -12.92 2.13 -27.80
C ARG A 698 -11.46 2.62 -27.91
N PRO A 699 -10.98 3.46 -27.00
CA PRO A 699 -9.61 3.94 -27.05
C PRO A 699 -8.61 2.86 -26.61
N LEU A 700 -7.42 2.86 -27.22
CA LEU A 700 -6.30 1.99 -26.83
C LEU A 700 -5.87 2.27 -25.38
N SER A 701 -5.61 1.22 -24.62
CA SER A 701 -5.27 1.31 -23.20
C SER A 701 -4.00 0.57 -22.84
N SER A 702 -3.30 1.06 -21.81
CA SER A 702 -2.12 0.40 -21.22
C SER A 702 -2.50 -0.68 -20.20
N ILE A 703 -3.79 -0.82 -19.87
CA ILE A 703 -4.30 -1.82 -18.94
C ILE A 703 -3.82 -3.22 -19.35
N THR A 704 -3.31 -3.99 -18.39
CA THR A 704 -2.68 -5.31 -18.60
C THR A 704 -2.94 -6.23 -17.40
N PRO A 705 -4.18 -6.72 -17.19
CA PRO A 705 -4.41 -7.76 -16.19
C PRO A 705 -3.80 -9.09 -16.65
N ALA A 706 -3.22 -9.85 -15.74
CA ALA A 706 -2.57 -11.10 -16.04
C ALA A 706 -2.83 -12.17 -14.97
N ILE A 707 -3.00 -13.41 -15.41
CA ILE A 707 -3.17 -14.58 -14.56
C ILE A 707 -2.15 -15.63 -15.00
N VAL A 708 -1.38 -16.13 -14.03
CA VAL A 708 -0.37 -17.16 -14.21
C VAL A 708 -0.88 -18.48 -13.64
N THR A 709 -0.70 -19.54 -14.40
CA THR A 709 -0.96 -20.92 -13.98
C THR A 709 0.29 -21.77 -14.08
N ARG A 710 0.36 -22.79 -13.21
CA ARG A 710 1.43 -23.80 -13.21
C ARG A 710 1.25 -24.77 -14.39
N PRO A 711 2.28 -25.55 -14.74
CA PRO A 711 2.15 -26.59 -15.77
C PRO A 711 1.02 -27.61 -15.51
N ASP A 712 0.62 -27.82 -14.25
CA ASP A 712 -0.51 -28.68 -13.88
C ASP A 712 -1.88 -27.99 -14.00
N GLY A 713 -1.93 -26.79 -14.58
CA GLY A 713 -3.12 -25.98 -14.82
C GLY A 713 -3.65 -25.25 -13.59
N LYS A 714 -3.03 -25.41 -12.41
CA LYS A 714 -3.48 -24.74 -11.18
C LYS A 714 -3.08 -23.26 -11.16
N LEU A 715 -3.95 -22.45 -10.57
CA LEU A 715 -3.70 -21.04 -10.33
C LEU A 715 -2.40 -20.84 -9.54
N PHE A 716 -1.57 -19.90 -9.98
CA PHE A 716 -0.31 -19.59 -9.32
C PHE A 716 -0.23 -18.14 -8.86
N PHE A 717 -0.55 -17.20 -9.73
CA PHE A 717 -0.37 -15.78 -9.46
C PHE A 717 -1.35 -14.91 -10.26
N LEU A 718 -1.84 -13.84 -9.66
CA LEU A 718 -2.61 -12.79 -10.32
C LEU A 718 -1.80 -11.49 -10.25
N ALA A 719 -1.66 -10.83 -11.39
CA ALA A 719 -0.89 -9.61 -11.55
C ALA A 719 -1.65 -8.57 -12.38
N GLY A 720 -1.31 -7.32 -12.17
CA GLY A 720 -1.80 -6.16 -12.89
C GLY A 720 -1.36 -4.90 -12.16
N SER A 721 -1.68 -3.73 -12.69
CA SER A 721 -1.28 -2.47 -12.09
C SER A 721 -2.20 -1.34 -12.52
N ALA A 722 -2.25 -0.29 -11.72
CA ALA A 722 -2.59 1.07 -12.11
C ALA A 722 -1.31 1.88 -12.39
N GLY A 723 -1.44 3.02 -13.10
CA GLY A 723 -0.29 3.88 -13.42
C GLY A 723 -0.20 4.36 -14.87
N GLY A 724 -1.31 4.46 -15.60
CA GLY A 724 -1.33 4.91 -17.00
C GLY A 724 -0.41 4.08 -17.88
N SER A 725 0.52 4.74 -18.58
CA SER A 725 1.51 4.05 -19.43
C SER A 725 2.38 3.04 -18.68
N ARG A 726 2.57 3.16 -17.37
CA ARG A 726 3.44 2.29 -16.55
C ARG A 726 2.82 0.92 -16.21
N ILE A 727 1.55 0.70 -16.54
CA ILE A 727 0.84 -0.54 -16.19
C ILE A 727 1.52 -1.77 -16.79
N ILE A 728 1.95 -1.68 -18.06
CA ILE A 728 2.60 -2.79 -18.78
C ILE A 728 3.89 -3.18 -18.07
N THR A 729 4.79 -2.22 -17.84
CA THR A 729 6.10 -2.48 -17.23
C THR A 729 5.99 -2.95 -15.79
N ALA A 730 5.06 -2.41 -15.00
CA ALA A 730 4.84 -2.86 -13.62
C ALA A 730 4.31 -4.29 -13.56
N THR A 731 3.38 -4.66 -14.46
CA THR A 731 2.84 -6.02 -14.55
C THR A 731 3.93 -7.02 -14.94
N VAL A 732 4.73 -6.71 -15.96
CA VAL A 732 5.87 -7.55 -16.39
C VAL A 732 6.86 -7.76 -15.24
N GLN A 733 7.28 -6.69 -14.56
CA GLN A 733 8.21 -6.79 -13.44
C GLN A 733 7.66 -7.65 -12.30
N ASN A 734 6.39 -7.47 -11.91
CA ASN A 734 5.77 -8.30 -10.86
C ASN A 734 5.75 -9.79 -11.22
N ILE A 735 5.47 -10.14 -12.49
CA ILE A 735 5.52 -11.53 -12.97
C ILE A 735 6.95 -12.09 -12.87
N ILE A 736 7.96 -11.31 -13.30
CA ILE A 736 9.38 -11.69 -13.20
C ILE A 736 9.79 -11.91 -11.74
N HIS A 737 9.46 -10.98 -10.84
CA HIS A 737 9.79 -11.10 -9.42
C HIS A 737 9.25 -12.38 -8.77
N VAL A 738 8.04 -12.81 -9.15
CA VAL A 738 7.45 -14.02 -8.59
C VAL A 738 7.95 -15.29 -9.28
N ILE A 739 8.12 -15.29 -10.60
CA ILE A 739 8.51 -16.49 -11.37
C ILE A 739 10.02 -16.70 -11.35
N ASP A 740 10.81 -15.68 -11.67
CA ASP A 740 12.28 -15.76 -11.82
C ASP A 740 12.99 -15.69 -10.46
N GLN A 741 12.49 -14.85 -9.55
CA GLN A 741 13.16 -14.59 -8.26
C GLN A 741 12.47 -15.30 -7.08
N GLY A 742 11.30 -15.90 -7.29
CA GLY A 742 10.58 -16.69 -6.29
C GLY A 742 9.92 -15.88 -5.17
N LEU A 743 9.85 -14.56 -5.30
CA LEU A 743 9.37 -13.64 -4.26
C LEU A 743 7.89 -13.85 -3.91
N SER A 744 7.52 -13.58 -2.66
CA SER A 744 6.10 -13.50 -2.24
C SER A 744 5.37 -12.35 -2.94
N ALA A 745 4.03 -12.32 -2.84
CA ALA A 745 3.24 -11.24 -3.41
C ALA A 745 3.67 -9.86 -2.84
N ALA A 746 3.87 -9.77 -1.53
CA ALA A 746 4.30 -8.53 -0.87
C ALA A 746 5.73 -8.11 -1.26
N GLU A 747 6.67 -9.06 -1.30
CA GLU A 747 8.07 -8.78 -1.68
C GLU A 747 8.19 -8.35 -3.14
N ALA A 748 7.40 -8.97 -4.04
CA ALA A 748 7.37 -8.60 -5.46
C ALA A 748 6.84 -7.18 -5.65
N LEU A 749 5.74 -6.82 -4.99
CA LEU A 749 5.19 -5.46 -5.05
C LEU A 749 6.17 -4.41 -4.48
N ALA A 750 6.94 -4.76 -3.45
CA ALA A 750 7.89 -3.87 -2.80
C ALA A 750 9.16 -3.59 -3.61
N GLN A 751 9.48 -4.38 -4.65
CA GLN A 751 10.67 -4.16 -5.46
C GLN A 751 10.67 -2.78 -6.12
N PRO A 752 11.83 -2.11 -6.23
CA PRO A 752 11.95 -0.85 -6.94
C PRO A 752 11.69 -1.07 -8.45
N ARG A 753 11.02 -0.13 -9.10
CA ARG A 753 10.60 -0.28 -10.50
C ARG A 753 11.43 0.57 -11.46
N LEU A 754 11.64 0.02 -12.66
CA LEU A 754 12.04 0.78 -13.84
C LEU A 754 10.89 0.91 -14.84
N HIS A 755 11.00 1.87 -15.74
CA HIS A 755 10.05 2.05 -16.84
C HIS A 755 10.66 2.85 -17.99
N ASP A 756 10.53 2.29 -19.18
CA ASP A 756 10.75 2.92 -20.47
C ASP A 756 9.52 2.59 -21.35
N GLN A 757 8.96 3.62 -21.98
CA GLN A 757 7.80 3.53 -22.87
C GLN A 757 8.16 3.95 -24.31
N LEU A 758 9.43 3.77 -24.68
CA LEU A 758 10.08 4.17 -25.92
C LEU A 758 10.21 5.69 -26.13
N ILE A 759 9.12 6.44 -25.96
CA ILE A 759 9.07 7.90 -26.10
C ILE A 759 8.48 8.55 -24.82
N PRO A 760 9.17 9.55 -24.22
CA PRO A 760 10.50 10.08 -24.58
C PRO A 760 11.61 9.03 -24.45
N ASN A 761 12.70 9.19 -25.20
CA ASN A 761 13.83 8.24 -25.22
C ASN A 761 14.65 8.32 -23.91
N GLN A 762 14.07 7.77 -22.85
CA GLN A 762 14.64 7.71 -21.51
C GLN A 762 14.09 6.51 -20.75
N VAL A 763 14.91 5.97 -19.86
CA VAL A 763 14.51 4.98 -18.86
C VAL A 763 14.42 5.67 -17.50
N SER A 764 13.30 5.46 -16.82
CA SER A 764 13.07 5.98 -15.47
C SER A 764 13.27 4.91 -14.40
N PHE A 765 13.94 5.24 -13.30
CA PHE A 765 14.16 4.38 -12.14
C PHE A 765 13.61 5.01 -10.87
N GLU A 766 12.93 4.24 -10.03
CA GLU A 766 12.56 4.70 -8.68
C GLU A 766 13.82 4.96 -7.82
N TYR A 767 13.78 5.96 -6.93
CA TYR A 767 14.96 6.36 -6.12
C TYR A 767 15.64 5.24 -5.31
N SER A 768 14.93 4.16 -5.00
CA SER A 768 15.46 3.02 -4.26
C SER A 768 16.12 1.96 -5.14
N TYR A 769 16.21 2.17 -6.46
CA TYR A 769 16.91 1.26 -7.37
C TYR A 769 18.42 1.26 -7.09
N ASP A 770 19.08 0.12 -7.30
CA ASP A 770 20.51 -0.02 -7.04
C ASP A 770 21.36 0.88 -7.95
N ASN A 771 22.19 1.73 -7.35
CA ASN A 771 23.01 2.70 -8.08
C ASN A 771 24.02 2.03 -9.03
N SER A 772 24.57 0.87 -8.66
CA SER A 772 25.55 0.18 -9.50
C SER A 772 24.91 -0.36 -10.78
N THR A 773 23.67 -0.84 -10.67
CA THR A 773 22.85 -1.25 -11.80
C THR A 773 22.54 -0.06 -12.71
N VAL A 774 22.13 1.07 -12.12
CA VAL A 774 21.80 2.28 -12.89
C VAL A 774 23.04 2.87 -13.59
N ASP A 775 24.20 2.88 -12.95
CA ASP A 775 25.45 3.30 -13.59
C ASP A 775 25.87 2.35 -14.72
N PHE A 776 25.63 1.04 -14.55
CA PHE A 776 25.78 0.09 -15.65
C PHE A 776 24.85 0.45 -16.82
N MET A 777 23.58 0.78 -16.57
CA MET A 777 22.64 1.20 -17.63
C MET A 777 23.16 2.41 -18.40
N LYS A 778 23.66 3.44 -17.70
CA LYS A 778 24.31 4.61 -18.34
C LYS A 778 25.50 4.21 -19.19
N SER A 779 26.33 3.26 -18.73
CA SER A 779 27.48 2.77 -19.49
C SER A 779 27.08 2.07 -20.80
N ARG A 780 25.82 1.62 -20.92
CA ARG A 780 25.21 1.08 -22.14
C ARG A 780 24.53 2.13 -23.00
N GLY A 781 24.63 3.41 -22.66
CA GLY A 781 24.07 4.52 -23.43
C GLY A 781 22.64 4.89 -23.09
N HIS A 782 22.05 4.29 -22.05
CA HIS A 782 20.70 4.61 -21.61
C HIS A 782 20.62 6.02 -21.02
N ASN A 783 19.60 6.79 -21.44
CA ASN A 783 19.31 8.09 -20.85
C ASN A 783 18.48 7.90 -19.57
N VAL A 784 19.16 7.95 -18.43
CA VAL A 784 18.58 7.62 -17.12
C VAL A 784 17.93 8.84 -16.47
N THR A 785 16.71 8.65 -15.97
CA THR A 785 16.01 9.61 -15.11
C THR A 785 15.61 8.94 -13.79
N TRP A 786 15.72 9.66 -12.68
CA TRP A 786 15.25 9.19 -11.38
C TRP A 786 13.85 9.73 -11.07
N VAL A 787 12.98 8.89 -10.50
CA VAL A 787 11.61 9.26 -10.11
C VAL A 787 11.28 8.82 -8.68
N ALA A 788 10.35 9.54 -8.05
CA ALA A 788 9.81 9.15 -6.76
C ALA A 788 9.01 7.84 -6.89
N PRO A 789 9.01 6.98 -5.86
CA PRO A 789 8.20 5.78 -5.88
C PRO A 789 6.69 6.11 -5.90
N GLY A 790 5.91 5.22 -6.50
CA GLY A 790 4.44 5.27 -6.46
C GLY A 790 3.79 5.91 -7.69
N GLN A 791 4.50 5.93 -8.82
CA GLN A 791 3.93 6.29 -10.12
C GLN A 791 3.16 5.14 -10.80
N SER A 792 3.21 3.94 -10.22
CA SER A 792 2.36 2.81 -10.53
C SER A 792 1.98 2.12 -9.21
N THR A 793 0.82 1.50 -9.15
CA THR A 793 0.35 0.79 -7.96
C THR A 793 -0.27 -0.54 -8.35
N ALA A 794 0.26 -1.63 -7.83
CA ALA A 794 -0.15 -2.99 -8.19
C ALA A 794 -0.76 -3.73 -7.00
N GLN A 795 -1.61 -4.71 -7.30
CA GLN A 795 -2.22 -5.60 -6.30
C GLN A 795 -1.91 -7.02 -6.72
N ALA A 796 -1.73 -7.94 -5.78
CA ALA A 796 -1.26 -9.27 -6.13
C ALA A 796 -1.85 -10.35 -5.23
N ILE A 797 -2.12 -11.51 -5.82
CA ILE A 797 -2.47 -12.74 -5.11
C ILE A 797 -1.60 -13.86 -5.66
N ARG A 798 -0.87 -14.55 -4.78
CA ARG A 798 -0.11 -15.77 -5.08
C ARG A 798 -0.77 -16.95 -4.37
N VAL A 799 -0.85 -18.11 -5.03
CA VAL A 799 -1.37 -19.35 -4.44
C VAL A 799 -0.21 -20.28 -4.08
N LEU A 800 -0.08 -20.58 -2.78
CA LEU A 800 1.00 -21.40 -2.25
C LEU A 800 0.73 -22.91 -2.49
N PRO A 801 1.77 -23.77 -2.49
CA PRO A 801 1.60 -25.21 -2.72
C PRO A 801 0.64 -25.93 -1.75
N ASN A 802 0.47 -25.40 -0.53
CA ASN A 802 -0.46 -25.91 0.48
C ASN A 802 -1.93 -25.48 0.23
N GLY A 803 -2.19 -24.68 -0.81
CA GLY A 803 -3.50 -24.14 -1.17
C GLY A 803 -3.89 -22.85 -0.46
N THR A 804 -3.02 -22.23 0.34
CA THR A 804 -3.32 -20.93 0.96
C THR A 804 -3.02 -19.77 0.01
N PHE A 805 -3.75 -18.67 0.17
CA PHE A 805 -3.56 -17.44 -0.59
C PHE A 805 -2.61 -16.48 0.13
N ASP A 806 -1.63 -15.98 -0.61
CA ASP A 806 -0.72 -14.89 -0.24
C ASP A 806 -1.19 -13.63 -1.00
N ALA A 807 -1.97 -12.78 -0.32
CA ALA A 807 -2.58 -11.59 -0.88
C ALA A 807 -1.89 -10.34 -0.35
N ALA A 808 -1.52 -9.43 -1.24
CA ALA A 808 -0.79 -8.21 -0.88
C ALA A 808 -1.30 -6.98 -1.63
N GLY A 809 -1.31 -5.85 -0.93
CA GLY A 809 -1.54 -4.54 -1.51
C GLY A 809 -0.25 -3.77 -1.74
N GLU A 810 -0.29 -2.81 -2.66
CA GLU A 810 0.84 -1.94 -3.00
C GLU A 810 1.38 -1.18 -1.77
N PRO A 811 2.63 -1.40 -1.34
CA PRO A 811 3.20 -0.67 -0.20
C PRO A 811 3.33 0.85 -0.41
N ARG A 812 3.34 1.32 -1.66
CA ARG A 812 3.34 2.75 -2.03
C ARG A 812 1.95 3.39 -1.96
N GLN A 813 0.90 2.59 -1.78
CA GLN A 813 -0.49 3.02 -1.59
C GLN A 813 -0.90 2.68 -0.15
N LEU A 814 -0.88 3.70 0.71
CA LEU A 814 -0.91 3.54 2.17
C LEU A 814 -2.24 3.00 2.70
N ASP A 815 -3.32 3.21 1.95
CA ASP A 815 -4.65 2.76 2.30
C ASP A 815 -4.99 1.40 1.65
N SER A 816 -4.09 0.83 0.84
CA SER A 816 -4.30 -0.46 0.16
C SER A 816 -4.21 -1.66 1.11
N GLY A 817 -4.77 -2.79 0.69
CA GLY A 817 -4.72 -4.01 1.49
C GLY A 817 -5.11 -5.27 0.73
N GLY A 818 -4.37 -6.35 1.01
CA GLY A 818 -4.67 -7.71 0.62
C GLY A 818 -5.04 -8.55 1.83
N PHE A 819 -6.07 -9.38 1.71
CA PHE A 819 -6.56 -10.26 2.77
C PHE A 819 -6.91 -11.63 2.19
N SER A 820 -6.86 -12.65 3.04
CA SER A 820 -7.31 -14.02 2.73
C SER A 820 -8.05 -14.62 3.92
N ILE A 821 -8.91 -15.60 3.64
CA ILE A 821 -9.69 -16.37 4.62
C ILE A 821 -9.70 -17.84 4.30
#